data_AF-R6E9M4-F1
#
_entry.id   AF-R6E9M4-F1
#
_cell.length_a   1.000
_cell.length_b   1.000
_cell.length_c   1.000
_cell.angle_alpha   90.00
_cell.angle_beta   90.00
_cell.angle_gamma   90.00
#
_symmetry.space_group_name_H-M   'P 1'
#
loop_
_entity.id
_entity.type
_entity.pdbx_description
1 polymer ?
#
loop_
_entity_poly.entity_id
_entity_poly.type
_entity_poly.pdbx_seq_one_letter_code
_entity_poly.pdbx_strand_id
1 'polypeptide(L)'
;MILSFNIEYRTNWGEEVRLAGLSTESVPMHTTDGIYWTAELEVEVPQEGLTINYNYQIEQNGSVMRKEWDNFPRCIFLSGVPRKKYRINDCWKNIPEQLYLYSSAFTEALLSHPERESIPQGHKKGLVIKAYAPRINKDYCLGICGNQKALGNWDPEKAVLMSDANFPEWQVELDASKLKYPLEYKFVLYNKLEKKVDCWENNPNRYLADPEIKTNETLVVSDRYANFDILAWKGAGIAIPVFSLKSEKSFGVGDFGDLKRMIDWAVRTHQKVIQILPINDTTMTHAWTDSYPYNSISIYAFHPMYADMKQMGTLKDKEAASGFSKKQKELNSLTAIDYEAVNQTKWEFFRLIFQQEGEKVLASKGFKEFFEANKEWLQPYAVFSYLRDAYRTPNFREWPKYSVYNAEEIEKMCQPETVDYPHIALYYFIQYHLHLQLLAATKYAREKGVVLKGDIPIGISRNSVEAWTEPHYFNLNGQAGAPPDDFSVNGQNWGFPTYNWDVMEKDGYRWWMKRFQKMAEYFDAYRIDHILGFFRIWEIPMNAVHGLLGQFVPSLPMSREEIESYGFTFREEYLNPYIHESFLGQLFGPYTNTVKQDFLELADESGIYRMKPGFETQQEVKQFFAGKNDEDSIWIRDGLYSLISNVLFVPDRKEEGKYHPRIGVQRDFIFRALSEEDKNAFNKLYDQYYYHRHNEFWYQQAMKKLPQLTQSTRMLVCGEDLGMIPACVPSVMNDLRILSLEIQRMPKNPMHEFGHLKEYPYRSVCTISTHDMSTLRGWWEEDYQQTQRYYNTMLGHYGIAPTVATPELCEEIVRNHLNSNSILCILSFQDWLSIDGKLRNPNVQEERINVPSNPRNYWRYRMHITLEQLMKAQKLNDKICELIKYTGRNPEK
;
A
#
# COMPACT_ATOMS: atom_id res chain seq x y z
N MET A 1 24.52 -34.63 -12.44
CA MET A 1 23.65 -34.15 -13.56
C MET A 1 24.27 -32.86 -14.04
N ILE A 2 24.18 -32.52 -15.34
CA ILE A 2 24.77 -31.28 -15.86
C ILE A 2 23.65 -30.32 -16.27
N LEU A 3 23.72 -29.07 -15.80
CA LEU A 3 22.87 -27.96 -16.21
C LEU A 3 23.72 -26.99 -17.04
N SER A 4 23.35 -26.74 -18.28
CA SER A 4 24.03 -25.82 -19.19
C SER A 4 23.09 -24.65 -19.48
N PHE A 5 23.40 -23.48 -18.93
CA PHE A 5 22.64 -22.25 -19.11
C PHE A 5 23.23 -21.44 -20.25
N ASN A 6 22.37 -20.95 -21.15
CA ASN A 6 22.75 -20.16 -22.31
C ASN A 6 21.83 -18.95 -22.39
N ILE A 7 22.40 -17.75 -22.51
CA ILE A 7 21.64 -16.50 -22.64
C ILE A 7 22.32 -15.56 -23.64
N GLU A 8 21.51 -14.86 -24.42
CA GLU A 8 21.95 -13.74 -25.25
C GLU A 8 21.76 -12.41 -24.49
N TYR A 9 22.85 -11.75 -24.15
CA TYR A 9 22.86 -10.43 -23.49
C TYR A 9 24.14 -9.66 -23.84
N ARG A 10 23.98 -8.43 -24.35
CA ARG A 10 25.12 -7.54 -24.63
C ARG A 10 25.52 -6.76 -23.38
N THR A 11 26.74 -6.99 -22.88
CA THR A 11 27.29 -6.25 -21.74
C THR A 11 28.09 -5.02 -22.18
N ASN A 12 28.26 -4.05 -21.27
CA ASN A 12 29.26 -3.00 -21.41
C ASN A 12 30.65 -3.50 -20.99
N TRP A 13 31.68 -2.71 -21.29
CA TRP A 13 33.04 -3.05 -20.86
C TRP A 13 33.13 -3.13 -19.32
N GLY A 14 33.67 -4.24 -18.80
CA GLY A 14 33.80 -4.50 -17.37
C GLY A 14 32.57 -5.09 -16.69
N GLU A 15 31.46 -5.31 -17.41
CA GLU A 15 30.27 -6.01 -16.91
C GLU A 15 30.33 -7.52 -17.25
N GLU A 16 29.90 -8.35 -16.31
CA GLU A 16 29.73 -9.80 -16.50
C GLU A 16 28.30 -10.25 -16.19
N VAL A 17 27.81 -11.23 -16.95
CA VAL A 17 26.53 -11.90 -16.66
C VAL A 17 26.77 -13.00 -15.64
N ARG A 18 25.93 -13.05 -14.60
CA ARG A 18 25.99 -14.08 -13.56
C ARG A 18 24.63 -14.70 -13.29
N LEU A 19 24.64 -15.98 -12.94
CA LEU A 19 23.49 -16.74 -12.46
C LEU A 19 23.39 -16.59 -10.94
N ALA A 20 22.23 -16.16 -10.45
CA ALA A 20 21.90 -16.09 -9.04
C ALA A 20 20.70 -16.99 -8.70
N GLY A 21 20.41 -17.16 -7.41
CA GLY A 21 19.27 -17.93 -6.92
C GLY A 21 19.51 -19.44 -6.76
N LEU A 22 20.59 -19.98 -7.34
CA LEU A 22 20.97 -21.39 -7.20
C LEU A 22 21.73 -21.69 -5.89
N SER A 23 22.47 -20.72 -5.37
CA SER A 23 23.20 -20.78 -4.11
C SER A 23 23.32 -19.38 -3.50
N THR A 24 24.04 -19.23 -2.38
CA THR A 24 24.30 -17.93 -1.74
C THR A 24 25.17 -17.00 -2.58
N GLU A 25 26.01 -17.55 -3.48
CA GLU A 25 26.89 -16.79 -4.36
C GLU A 25 26.45 -16.89 -5.81
N SER A 26 26.64 -15.81 -6.58
CA SER A 26 26.33 -15.81 -8.01
C SER A 26 27.42 -16.53 -8.81
N VAL A 27 27.03 -17.37 -9.76
CA VAL A 27 27.95 -18.11 -10.64
C VAL A 27 28.27 -17.25 -11.87
N PRO A 28 29.54 -16.94 -12.16
CA PRO A 28 29.91 -16.18 -13.35
C PRO A 28 29.66 -16.99 -14.62
N MET A 29 29.19 -16.33 -15.67
CA MET A 29 29.04 -16.94 -16.99
C MET A 29 30.23 -16.58 -17.89
N HIS A 30 30.49 -17.41 -18.89
CA HIS A 30 31.57 -17.25 -19.85
C HIS A 30 31.04 -16.78 -21.21
N THR A 31 31.75 -15.85 -21.85
CA THR A 31 31.47 -15.37 -23.20
C THR A 31 32.76 -15.24 -24.01
N THR A 32 32.67 -15.33 -25.34
CA THR A 32 33.78 -15.05 -26.26
C THR A 32 33.59 -13.78 -27.08
N ASP A 33 32.39 -13.20 -27.06
CA ASP A 33 32.02 -12.06 -27.91
C ASP A 33 31.27 -10.94 -27.16
N GLY A 34 31.00 -11.12 -25.86
CA GLY A 34 30.26 -10.16 -25.05
C GLY A 34 28.75 -10.18 -25.30
N ILE A 35 28.24 -11.16 -26.07
CA ILE A 35 26.83 -11.27 -26.44
C ILE A 35 26.26 -12.61 -26.00
N TYR A 36 26.93 -13.73 -26.30
CA TYR A 36 26.45 -15.06 -25.88
C TYR A 36 27.19 -15.51 -24.63
N TRP A 37 26.42 -15.81 -23.58
CA TRP A 37 26.93 -16.20 -22.28
C TRP A 37 26.51 -17.61 -21.94
N THR A 38 27.44 -18.39 -21.40
CA THR A 38 27.24 -19.80 -21.05
C THR A 38 27.77 -20.12 -19.67
N ALA A 39 27.09 -21.01 -18.94
CA ALA A 39 27.61 -21.59 -17.71
C ALA A 39 27.19 -23.07 -17.63
N GLU A 40 28.12 -23.92 -17.18
CA GLU A 40 27.83 -25.32 -16.89
C GLU A 40 27.98 -25.60 -15.41
N LEU A 41 26.97 -26.23 -14.82
CA LEU A 41 26.92 -26.57 -13.41
C LEU A 41 26.69 -28.07 -13.27
N GLU A 42 27.50 -28.72 -12.45
CA GLU A 42 27.26 -30.09 -12.02
C GLU A 42 26.45 -30.07 -10.72
N VAL A 43 25.28 -30.70 -10.75
CA VAL A 43 24.38 -30.82 -9.60
C VAL A 43 24.17 -32.28 -9.24
N GLU A 44 23.97 -32.57 -7.96
CA GLU A 44 23.59 -33.90 -7.51
C GLU A 44 22.28 -34.34 -8.19
N VAL A 45 22.13 -35.65 -8.44
CA VAL A 45 20.92 -36.18 -9.08
C VAL A 45 19.78 -36.01 -8.08
N PRO A 46 18.77 -35.18 -8.39
CA PRO A 46 17.75 -34.87 -7.42
C PRO A 46 16.66 -35.96 -7.38
N GLN A 47 15.73 -35.85 -6.43
CA GLN A 47 14.46 -36.58 -6.53
C GLN A 47 13.72 -36.14 -7.80
N GLU A 48 12.97 -37.04 -8.43
CA GLU A 48 12.16 -36.74 -9.61
C GLU A 48 11.22 -35.57 -9.31
N GLY A 49 11.26 -34.53 -10.14
CA GLY A 49 10.44 -33.33 -9.98
C GLY A 49 11.03 -32.27 -9.05
N LEU A 50 12.29 -32.38 -8.62
CA LEU A 50 12.95 -31.27 -7.91
C LEU A 50 12.92 -30.01 -8.77
N THR A 51 12.50 -28.93 -8.13
CA THR A 51 12.42 -27.60 -8.72
C THR A 51 13.68 -26.81 -8.40
N ILE A 52 14.36 -26.29 -9.42
CA ILE A 52 15.41 -25.29 -9.26
C ILE A 52 14.88 -23.91 -9.66
N ASN A 53 15.16 -22.91 -8.83
CA ASN A 53 14.86 -21.52 -9.12
C ASN A 53 16.16 -20.75 -9.38
N TYR A 54 16.18 -19.89 -10.39
CA TYR A 54 17.35 -19.08 -10.72
C TYR A 54 16.95 -17.77 -11.38
N ASN A 55 17.92 -16.85 -11.47
CA ASN A 55 17.77 -15.60 -12.17
C ASN A 55 19.13 -15.11 -12.72
N TYR A 56 19.10 -14.19 -13.69
CA TYR A 56 20.29 -13.51 -14.21
C TYR A 56 20.49 -12.14 -13.56
N GLN A 57 21.75 -11.77 -13.35
CA GLN A 57 22.15 -10.43 -12.93
C GLN A 57 23.44 -9.99 -13.62
N ILE A 58 23.63 -8.69 -13.72
CA ILE A 58 24.82 -8.06 -14.27
C ILE A 58 25.62 -7.50 -13.10
N GLU A 59 26.88 -7.90 -13.01
CA GLU A 59 27.82 -7.41 -12.01
C GLU A 59 28.97 -6.64 -12.67
N GLN A 60 29.43 -5.59 -11.99
CA GLN A 60 30.65 -4.86 -12.32
C GLN A 60 31.41 -4.62 -11.01
N ASN A 61 32.69 -5.02 -10.96
CA ASN A 61 33.54 -4.89 -9.78
C ASN A 61 32.91 -5.44 -8.48
N GLY A 62 32.19 -6.57 -8.57
CA GLY A 62 31.49 -7.21 -7.45
C GLY A 62 30.21 -6.50 -6.98
N SER A 63 29.77 -5.45 -7.68
CA SER A 63 28.49 -4.77 -7.42
C SER A 63 27.45 -5.14 -8.47
N VAL A 64 26.22 -5.43 -8.03
CA VAL A 64 25.10 -5.71 -8.94
C VAL A 64 24.64 -4.41 -9.59
N MET A 65 24.84 -4.30 -10.90
CA MET A 65 24.42 -3.15 -11.71
C MET A 65 22.99 -3.28 -12.18
N ARG A 66 22.57 -4.51 -12.51
CA ARG A 66 21.23 -4.80 -12.99
C ARG A 66 20.80 -6.20 -12.60
N LYS A 67 19.54 -6.36 -12.24
CA LYS A 67 18.92 -7.67 -12.03
C LYS A 67 17.79 -7.85 -13.03
N GLU A 68 17.60 -9.07 -13.53
CA GLU A 68 16.38 -9.36 -14.27
C GLU A 68 15.16 -9.32 -13.33
N TRP A 69 13.96 -9.20 -13.91
CA TRP A 69 12.74 -9.25 -13.12
C TRP A 69 12.56 -10.62 -12.45
N ASP A 70 12.56 -10.65 -11.12
CA ASP A 70 12.63 -11.89 -10.33
C ASP A 70 11.43 -12.11 -9.39
N ASN A 71 10.42 -11.22 -9.40
CA ASN A 71 9.18 -11.41 -8.62
C ASN A 71 8.42 -12.69 -9.02
N PHE A 72 8.73 -13.24 -10.20
CA PHE A 72 8.39 -14.60 -10.58
C PHE A 72 9.68 -15.30 -11.08
N PRO A 73 10.39 -16.05 -10.23
CA PRO A 73 11.70 -16.62 -10.56
C PRO A 73 11.56 -17.66 -11.68
N ARG A 74 12.66 -17.86 -12.43
CA ARG A 74 12.70 -18.93 -13.44
C ARG A 74 12.71 -20.25 -12.71
N CYS A 75 11.86 -21.18 -13.15
CA CYS A 75 11.71 -22.50 -12.56
C CYS A 75 12.07 -23.57 -13.60
N ILE A 76 12.86 -24.57 -13.21
CA ILE A 76 13.07 -25.78 -14.01
C ILE A 76 12.76 -27.00 -13.15
N PHE A 77 12.02 -27.93 -13.73
CA PHE A 77 11.74 -29.23 -13.13
C PHE A 77 12.76 -30.25 -13.61
N LEU A 78 13.52 -30.82 -12.69
CA LEU A 78 14.55 -31.80 -12.97
C LEU A 78 14.03 -33.22 -12.75
N SER A 79 14.28 -34.09 -13.72
CA SER A 79 14.08 -35.54 -13.57
C SER A 79 15.16 -36.17 -12.68
N GLY A 80 14.83 -37.22 -11.95
CA GLY A 80 15.76 -38.03 -11.16
C GLY A 80 16.64 -39.00 -11.97
N VAL A 81 16.67 -38.86 -13.30
CA VAL A 81 17.48 -39.70 -14.18
C VAL A 81 18.98 -39.37 -14.03
N PRO A 82 19.84 -40.33 -13.65
CA PRO A 82 21.28 -40.10 -13.52
C PRO A 82 21.92 -39.71 -14.86
N ARG A 83 22.93 -38.83 -14.80
CA ARG A 83 23.70 -38.36 -15.97
C ARG A 83 22.87 -37.66 -17.06
N LYS A 84 21.64 -37.24 -16.78
CA LYS A 84 20.89 -36.38 -17.69
C LYS A 84 21.59 -35.01 -17.82
N LYS A 85 21.58 -34.41 -19.00
CA LYS A 85 22.05 -33.04 -19.26
C LYS A 85 20.85 -32.15 -19.61
N TYR A 86 20.72 -31.01 -18.95
CA TYR A 86 19.76 -29.98 -19.32
C TYR A 86 20.51 -28.87 -20.05
N ARG A 87 20.07 -28.54 -21.27
CA ARG A 87 20.53 -27.37 -22.01
C ARG A 87 19.40 -26.35 -22.01
N ILE A 88 19.64 -25.20 -21.41
CA ILE A 88 18.66 -24.18 -21.11
C ILE A 88 18.99 -22.97 -21.96
N ASN A 89 18.04 -22.57 -22.81
CA ASN A 89 18.18 -21.41 -23.68
C ASN A 89 17.18 -20.35 -23.22
N ASP A 90 17.72 -19.29 -22.63
CA ASP A 90 16.97 -18.22 -22.00
C ASP A 90 17.22 -16.87 -22.70
N CYS A 91 16.36 -15.90 -22.40
CA CYS A 91 16.50 -14.50 -22.80
C CYS A 91 16.32 -13.60 -21.58
N TRP A 92 16.97 -12.43 -21.56
CA TRP A 92 16.87 -11.50 -20.43
C TRP A 92 15.42 -11.08 -20.13
N LYS A 93 15.00 -11.19 -18.85
CA LYS A 93 13.64 -10.86 -18.42
C LYS A 93 13.54 -9.42 -17.92
N ASN A 94 12.86 -8.57 -18.70
CA ASN A 94 12.45 -7.24 -18.24
C ASN A 94 11.15 -7.32 -17.42
N ILE A 95 10.85 -6.26 -16.67
CA ILE A 95 9.54 -6.09 -16.02
C ILE A 95 8.46 -6.11 -17.12
N PRO A 96 7.48 -7.03 -17.08
CA PRO A 96 6.45 -7.11 -18.11
C PRO A 96 5.56 -5.88 -18.10
N GLU A 97 5.15 -5.43 -19.29
CA GLU A 97 4.17 -4.33 -19.40
C GLU A 97 2.88 -4.65 -18.64
N GLN A 98 2.47 -5.91 -18.65
CA GLN A 98 1.30 -6.40 -17.92
C GLN A 98 1.66 -7.03 -16.56
N LEU A 99 2.63 -6.45 -15.83
CA LEU A 99 3.10 -6.96 -14.53
C LEU A 99 1.96 -7.33 -13.57
N TYR A 100 0.87 -6.57 -13.56
CA TYR A 100 -0.30 -6.82 -12.71
C TYR A 100 -0.87 -8.24 -12.87
N LEU A 101 -0.80 -8.86 -14.07
CA LEU A 101 -1.30 -10.23 -14.31
C LEU A 101 -0.46 -11.32 -13.65
N TYR A 102 0.77 -10.99 -13.22
CA TYR A 102 1.65 -11.91 -12.50
C TYR A 102 1.53 -11.78 -10.98
N SER A 103 0.76 -10.80 -10.51
CA SER A 103 0.52 -10.58 -9.09
C SER A 103 -0.36 -11.67 -8.48
N SER A 104 -0.28 -11.86 -7.16
CA SER A 104 -1.14 -12.79 -6.43
C SER A 104 -2.62 -12.43 -6.55
N ALA A 105 -2.96 -11.14 -6.72
CA ALA A 105 -4.32 -10.72 -7.04
C ALA A 105 -4.88 -11.43 -8.27
N PHE A 106 -4.06 -11.62 -9.31
CA PHE A 106 -4.49 -12.33 -10.51
C PHE A 106 -4.26 -13.84 -10.41
N THR A 107 -3.08 -14.28 -9.96
CA THR A 107 -2.73 -15.71 -10.03
C THR A 107 -3.29 -16.55 -8.90
N GLU A 108 -3.63 -15.94 -7.75
CA GLU A 108 -4.14 -16.66 -6.58
C GLU A 108 -5.63 -16.36 -6.29
N ALA A 109 -6.17 -15.26 -6.82
CA ALA A 109 -7.60 -14.92 -6.68
C ALA A 109 -8.37 -14.88 -8.02
N LEU A 110 -8.13 -13.88 -8.87
CA LEU A 110 -9.03 -13.56 -10.00
C LEU A 110 -9.00 -14.59 -11.14
N LEU A 111 -7.81 -15.06 -11.50
CA LEU A 111 -7.52 -16.01 -12.58
C LEU A 111 -6.83 -17.27 -12.03
N SER A 112 -7.14 -17.63 -10.79
CA SER A 112 -6.47 -18.71 -10.08
C SER A 112 -6.75 -20.08 -10.71
N HIS A 113 -5.75 -20.95 -10.66
CA HIS A 113 -5.85 -22.38 -11.01
C HIS A 113 -5.67 -23.20 -9.73
N PRO A 114 -6.76 -23.49 -8.99
CA PRO A 114 -6.68 -24.17 -7.70
C PRO A 114 -6.27 -25.64 -7.82
N GLU A 115 -6.59 -26.27 -8.95
CA GLU A 115 -6.22 -27.64 -9.30
C GLU A 115 -5.18 -27.59 -10.41
N ARG A 116 -3.91 -27.47 -10.03
CA ARG A 116 -2.79 -27.44 -10.98
C ARG A 116 -2.48 -28.83 -11.51
N GLU A 117 -2.15 -28.92 -12.78
CA GLU A 117 -1.68 -30.15 -13.43
C GLU A 117 -0.30 -30.58 -12.89
N SER A 118 0.00 -31.87 -13.05
CA SER A 118 1.31 -32.40 -12.67
C SER A 118 2.43 -31.89 -13.58
N ILE A 119 3.66 -32.00 -13.10
CA ILE A 119 4.86 -31.74 -13.92
C ILE A 119 4.84 -32.69 -15.13
N PRO A 120 5.09 -32.20 -16.36
CA PRO A 120 5.16 -33.06 -17.55
C PRO A 120 6.13 -34.22 -17.38
N GLN A 121 5.78 -35.37 -17.95
CA GLN A 121 6.61 -36.56 -17.86
C GLN A 121 7.92 -36.39 -18.64
N GLY A 122 9.05 -36.68 -17.97
CA GLY A 122 10.37 -36.61 -18.59
C GLY A 122 10.63 -37.65 -19.69
N HIS A 123 11.42 -37.27 -20.69
CA HIS A 123 11.87 -38.16 -21.77
C HIS A 123 13.39 -38.35 -21.80
N LYS A 124 13.87 -39.43 -22.44
CA LYS A 124 15.31 -39.68 -22.67
C LYS A 124 15.93 -38.65 -23.61
N LYS A 125 15.17 -38.19 -24.60
CA LYS A 125 15.47 -37.02 -25.43
C LYS A 125 14.32 -36.04 -25.26
N GLY A 126 14.48 -35.04 -24.40
CA GLY A 126 13.39 -34.13 -24.04
C GLY A 126 13.50 -32.78 -24.77
N LEU A 127 12.37 -32.26 -25.22
CA LEU A 127 12.21 -30.86 -25.62
C LEU A 127 11.15 -30.23 -24.73
N VAL A 128 11.57 -29.39 -23.78
CA VAL A 128 10.66 -28.61 -22.93
C VAL A 128 10.38 -27.28 -23.61
N ILE A 129 9.11 -26.97 -23.83
CA ILE A 129 8.64 -25.67 -24.34
C ILE A 129 7.88 -24.99 -23.20
N LYS A 130 8.33 -23.80 -22.81
CA LYS A 130 7.70 -22.99 -21.76
C LYS A 130 7.11 -21.72 -22.36
N ALA A 131 5.95 -21.31 -21.86
CA ALA A 131 5.29 -20.09 -22.29
C ALA A 131 4.52 -19.42 -21.15
N TYR A 132 4.61 -18.10 -21.07
CA TYR A 132 3.78 -17.30 -20.18
C TYR A 132 2.43 -17.01 -20.82
N ALA A 133 1.37 -17.29 -20.06
CA ALA A 133 0.00 -16.93 -20.43
C ALA A 133 -0.82 -16.62 -19.16
N PRO A 134 -0.56 -15.47 -18.50
CA PRO A 134 -1.17 -15.13 -17.21
C PRO A 134 -2.65 -14.73 -17.31
N ARG A 135 -3.19 -14.59 -18.53
CA ARG A 135 -4.57 -14.19 -18.81
C ARG A 135 -5.55 -15.36 -18.87
N ILE A 136 -5.05 -16.58 -18.72
CA ILE A 136 -5.86 -17.79 -18.85
C ILE A 136 -6.45 -18.11 -17.48
N ASN A 137 -7.78 -18.11 -17.38
CA ASN A 137 -8.49 -18.55 -16.18
C ASN A 137 -8.59 -20.08 -16.11
N LYS A 138 -9.07 -20.62 -14.98
CA LYS A 138 -9.16 -22.06 -14.70
C LYS A 138 -9.91 -22.92 -15.73
N ASP A 139 -10.86 -22.33 -16.45
CA ASP A 139 -11.70 -23.06 -17.42
C ASP A 139 -10.96 -23.30 -18.75
N TYR A 140 -9.79 -22.70 -18.92
CA TYR A 140 -8.96 -22.81 -20.10
C TYR A 140 -7.58 -23.41 -19.81
N CYS A 141 -6.95 -23.92 -20.85
CA CYS A 141 -5.62 -24.50 -20.85
C CYS A 141 -4.84 -23.98 -22.06
N LEU A 142 -3.54 -23.74 -21.89
CA LEU A 142 -2.65 -23.48 -23.02
C LEU A 142 -2.32 -24.80 -23.72
N GLY A 143 -2.42 -24.86 -25.04
CA GLY A 143 -2.02 -26.01 -25.84
C GLY A 143 -1.06 -25.64 -26.97
N ILE A 144 -0.42 -26.65 -27.56
CA ILE A 144 0.44 -26.52 -28.74
C ILE A 144 -0.11 -27.39 -29.88
N CYS A 145 -0.21 -26.80 -31.07
CA CYS A 145 -0.55 -27.50 -32.30
C CYS A 145 0.46 -27.13 -33.41
N GLY A 146 0.86 -28.10 -34.25
CA GLY A 146 1.98 -27.90 -35.16
C GLY A 146 2.05 -28.88 -36.32
N ASN A 147 3.12 -28.77 -37.12
CA ASN A 147 3.28 -29.36 -38.45
C ASN A 147 3.43 -30.89 -38.54
N GLN A 148 3.23 -31.63 -37.45
CA GLN A 148 3.48 -33.07 -37.41
C GLN A 148 2.60 -33.82 -36.42
N LYS A 149 2.55 -35.16 -36.55
CA LYS A 149 1.68 -36.04 -35.76
C LYS A 149 1.84 -35.87 -34.25
N ALA A 150 3.08 -35.66 -33.77
CA ALA A 150 3.35 -35.42 -32.35
C ALA A 150 2.72 -34.11 -31.82
N LEU A 151 2.36 -33.19 -32.71
CA LEU A 151 1.70 -31.91 -32.42
C LEU A 151 0.34 -31.77 -33.14
N GLY A 152 -0.26 -32.89 -33.57
CA GLY A 152 -1.58 -32.90 -34.19
C GLY A 152 -1.66 -32.62 -35.70
N ASN A 153 -0.58 -32.33 -36.42
CA ASN A 153 -0.60 -31.96 -37.86
C ASN A 153 -1.52 -30.76 -38.17
N TRP A 154 -1.44 -29.68 -37.39
CA TRP A 154 -2.31 -28.51 -37.49
C TRP A 154 -3.81 -28.81 -37.26
N ASP A 155 -4.15 -29.98 -36.73
CA ASP A 155 -5.49 -30.31 -36.26
C ASP A 155 -5.65 -29.83 -34.80
N PRO A 156 -6.48 -28.80 -34.54
CA PRO A 156 -6.65 -28.25 -33.20
C PRO A 156 -7.27 -29.24 -32.22
N GLU A 157 -8.05 -30.23 -32.68
CA GLU A 157 -8.61 -31.27 -31.79
C GLU A 157 -7.54 -32.22 -31.25
N LYS A 158 -6.36 -32.23 -31.88
CA LYS A 158 -5.19 -33.02 -31.49
C LYS A 158 -4.08 -32.17 -30.86
N ALA A 159 -4.40 -30.96 -30.41
CA ALA A 159 -3.45 -30.11 -29.71
C ALA A 159 -2.92 -30.79 -28.45
N VAL A 160 -1.63 -30.61 -28.17
CA VAL A 160 -0.98 -31.10 -26.96
C VAL A 160 -1.17 -30.07 -25.86
N LEU A 161 -1.91 -30.43 -24.80
CA LEU A 161 -2.17 -29.55 -23.67
C LEU A 161 -0.90 -29.37 -22.81
N MET A 162 -0.70 -28.16 -22.31
CA MET A 162 0.43 -27.79 -21.46
C MET A 162 0.02 -27.82 -19.98
N SER A 163 0.98 -28.15 -19.13
CA SER A 163 0.85 -28.13 -17.68
C SER A 163 1.02 -26.72 -17.12
N ASP A 164 0.19 -26.37 -16.15
CA ASP A 164 0.20 -25.13 -15.36
C ASP A 164 0.82 -25.33 -13.96
N ALA A 165 1.65 -26.37 -13.79
CA ALA A 165 2.35 -26.65 -12.52
C ALA A 165 3.06 -25.41 -11.93
N ASN A 166 3.58 -24.54 -12.79
CA ASN A 166 4.21 -23.26 -12.44
C ASN A 166 3.41 -22.04 -12.95
N PHE A 167 2.06 -22.06 -12.90
CA PHE A 167 1.23 -20.95 -13.37
C PHE A 167 1.72 -19.59 -12.81
N PRO A 168 1.84 -18.53 -13.65
CA PRO A 168 1.32 -18.38 -15.02
C PRO A 168 2.26 -18.84 -16.14
N GLU A 169 3.32 -19.56 -15.81
CA GLU A 169 4.18 -20.23 -16.77
C GLU A 169 3.64 -21.65 -17.06
N TRP A 170 3.30 -21.87 -18.33
CA TRP A 170 2.84 -23.13 -18.85
C TRP A 170 4.00 -23.89 -19.47
N GLN A 171 3.98 -25.21 -19.40
CA GLN A 171 5.05 -26.04 -19.96
C GLN A 171 4.56 -27.37 -20.51
N VAL A 172 5.28 -27.88 -21.51
CA VAL A 172 5.16 -29.26 -21.99
C VAL A 172 6.54 -29.82 -22.27
N GLU A 173 6.73 -31.12 -22.01
CA GLU A 173 7.89 -31.87 -22.48
C GLU A 173 7.47 -32.78 -23.64
N LEU A 174 8.17 -32.66 -24.76
CA LEU A 174 7.96 -33.46 -25.96
C LEU A 174 9.10 -34.47 -26.12
N ASP A 175 8.76 -35.67 -26.58
CA ASP A 175 9.75 -36.70 -26.91
C ASP A 175 10.45 -36.36 -28.22
N ALA A 176 11.64 -35.75 -28.12
CA ALA A 176 12.42 -35.30 -29.27
C ALA A 176 12.86 -36.45 -30.19
N SER A 177 12.81 -37.72 -29.74
CA SER A 177 13.07 -38.87 -30.63
C SER A 177 11.95 -39.13 -31.64
N LYS A 178 10.76 -38.54 -31.42
CA LYS A 178 9.59 -38.66 -32.30
C LYS A 178 9.34 -37.40 -33.12
N LEU A 179 10.12 -36.33 -32.93
CA LEU A 179 9.98 -35.08 -33.65
C LEU A 179 10.79 -35.09 -34.95
N LYS A 180 10.24 -34.47 -35.98
CA LYS A 180 10.93 -34.09 -37.21
C LYS A 180 11.21 -32.59 -37.18
N TYR A 181 12.38 -32.20 -37.70
CA TYR A 181 12.79 -30.81 -37.84
C TYR A 181 12.83 -30.39 -39.32
N PRO A 182 12.55 -29.12 -39.65
CA PRO A 182 12.19 -28.04 -38.72
C PRO A 182 10.82 -28.23 -38.07
N LEU A 183 10.77 -27.88 -36.78
CA LEU A 183 9.56 -27.91 -35.98
C LEU A 183 8.83 -26.58 -36.16
N GLU A 184 7.58 -26.63 -36.61
CA GLU A 184 6.70 -25.45 -36.62
C GLU A 184 5.47 -25.70 -35.76
N TYR A 185 5.13 -24.72 -34.91
CA TYR A 185 3.99 -24.81 -34.02
C TYR A 185 3.39 -23.44 -33.67
N LYS A 186 2.17 -23.45 -33.15
CA LYS A 186 1.50 -22.31 -32.52
C LYS A 186 0.89 -22.72 -31.19
N PHE A 187 0.74 -21.73 -30.31
CA PHE A 187 -0.11 -21.87 -29.14
C PHE A 187 -1.59 -21.77 -29.49
N VAL A 188 -2.41 -22.54 -28.78
CA VAL A 188 -3.87 -22.53 -28.85
C VAL A 188 -4.47 -22.40 -27.45
N LEU A 189 -5.62 -21.77 -27.35
CA LEU A 189 -6.40 -21.69 -26.12
C LEU A 189 -7.45 -22.81 -26.14
N TYR A 190 -7.35 -23.76 -25.23
CA TYR A 190 -8.24 -24.92 -25.14
C TYR A 190 -9.27 -24.72 -24.03
N ASN A 191 -10.55 -24.84 -24.35
CA ASN A 191 -11.63 -24.79 -23.37
C ASN A 191 -11.81 -26.18 -22.74
N LYS A 192 -11.55 -26.30 -21.42
CA LYS A 192 -11.61 -27.58 -20.69
C LYS A 192 -13.04 -28.12 -20.59
N LEU A 193 -14.04 -27.25 -20.53
CA LEU A 193 -15.46 -27.61 -20.41
C LEU A 193 -16.03 -28.11 -21.75
N GLU A 194 -15.80 -27.36 -22.83
CA GLU A 194 -16.28 -27.71 -24.17
C GLU A 194 -15.40 -28.75 -24.88
N LYS A 195 -14.22 -29.04 -24.33
CA LYS A 195 -13.23 -29.99 -24.83
C LYS A 195 -12.77 -29.70 -26.27
N LYS A 196 -12.65 -28.43 -26.63
CA LYS A 196 -12.21 -27.98 -27.95
C LYS A 196 -11.31 -26.75 -27.85
N VAL A 197 -10.54 -26.51 -28.91
CA VAL A 197 -9.82 -25.25 -29.07
C VAL A 197 -10.81 -24.12 -29.32
N ASP A 198 -10.69 -23.05 -28.55
CA ASP A 198 -11.47 -21.82 -28.67
C ASP A 198 -10.83 -20.87 -29.70
N CYS A 199 -9.51 -20.63 -29.58
CA CYS A 199 -8.79 -19.77 -30.52
C CYS A 199 -7.30 -20.12 -30.64
N TRP A 200 -6.67 -19.60 -31.70
CA TRP A 200 -5.23 -19.68 -31.93
C TRP A 200 -4.54 -18.40 -31.43
N GLU A 201 -3.25 -18.48 -31.12
CA GLU A 201 -2.47 -17.28 -30.86
C GLU A 201 -2.31 -16.41 -32.13
N ASN A 202 -2.19 -15.10 -31.91
CA ASN A 202 -2.02 -14.10 -32.96
C ASN A 202 -0.59 -13.97 -33.49
N ASN A 203 0.39 -14.53 -32.79
CA ASN A 203 1.78 -14.49 -33.26
C ASN A 203 1.99 -15.39 -34.50
N PRO A 204 3.05 -15.16 -35.30
CA PRO A 204 3.45 -16.09 -36.35
C PRO A 204 3.81 -17.48 -35.80
N ASN A 205 3.86 -18.48 -36.69
CA ASN A 205 4.34 -19.82 -36.34
C ASN A 205 5.71 -19.72 -35.65
N ARG A 206 5.87 -20.43 -34.54
CA ARG A 206 7.17 -20.63 -33.92
C ARG A 206 7.94 -21.62 -34.76
N TYR A 207 9.20 -21.32 -35.03
CA TYR A 207 10.10 -22.16 -35.80
C TYR A 207 11.28 -22.57 -34.92
N LEU A 208 11.62 -23.86 -34.95
CA LEU A 208 12.82 -24.40 -34.31
C LEU A 208 13.53 -25.32 -35.32
N ALA A 209 14.73 -24.93 -35.72
CA ALA A 209 15.63 -25.80 -36.50
C ALA A 209 16.06 -27.01 -35.65
N ASP A 210 16.67 -28.02 -36.28
CA ASP A 210 17.18 -29.19 -35.54
C ASP A 210 18.21 -28.75 -34.50
N PRO A 211 17.92 -28.88 -33.18
CA PRO A 211 18.85 -28.50 -32.14
C PRO A 211 19.84 -29.62 -31.81
N GLU A 212 19.79 -30.76 -32.51
CA GLU A 212 20.66 -31.93 -32.34
C GLU A 212 20.65 -32.50 -30.92
N ILE A 213 19.44 -32.68 -30.34
CA ILE A 213 19.28 -33.20 -28.97
C ILE A 213 19.82 -34.63 -28.85
N LYS A 214 20.78 -34.80 -27.93
CA LYS A 214 21.47 -36.07 -27.66
C LYS A 214 20.66 -36.96 -26.73
N THR A 215 21.05 -38.23 -26.65
CA THR A 215 20.46 -39.17 -25.70
C THR A 215 20.81 -38.76 -24.28
N ASN A 216 19.83 -38.82 -23.37
CA ASN A 216 19.90 -38.29 -22.00
C ASN A 216 20.11 -36.77 -21.94
N GLU A 217 19.64 -36.05 -22.94
CA GLU A 217 19.62 -34.58 -22.97
C GLU A 217 18.17 -34.07 -23.01
N THR A 218 17.91 -32.99 -22.28
CA THR A 218 16.69 -32.19 -22.40
C THR A 218 17.06 -30.76 -22.79
N LEU A 219 16.51 -30.28 -23.90
CA LEU A 219 16.56 -28.87 -24.27
C LEU A 219 15.36 -28.14 -23.67
N VAL A 220 15.59 -27.04 -22.96
CA VAL A 220 14.56 -26.14 -22.43
C VAL A 220 14.55 -24.87 -23.26
N VAL A 221 13.41 -24.59 -23.88
CA VAL A 221 13.14 -23.34 -24.62
C VAL A 221 12.19 -22.49 -23.77
N SER A 222 12.73 -21.45 -23.15
CA SER A 222 12.01 -20.57 -22.22
C SER A 222 11.49 -19.29 -22.90
N ASP A 223 10.88 -18.42 -22.09
CA ASP A 223 10.62 -16.99 -22.39
C ASP A 223 9.74 -16.71 -23.62
N ARG A 224 8.83 -17.63 -23.94
CA ARG A 224 7.77 -17.39 -24.93
C ARG A 224 6.57 -16.73 -24.24
N TYR A 225 5.87 -15.87 -24.97
CA TYR A 225 4.60 -15.28 -24.55
C TYR A 225 3.52 -15.67 -25.55
N ALA A 226 2.47 -16.32 -25.08
CA ALA A 226 1.30 -16.60 -25.90
C ALA A 226 0.43 -15.33 -25.97
N ASN A 227 0.05 -14.92 -27.17
CA ASN A 227 -0.77 -13.73 -27.38
C ASN A 227 -2.13 -14.11 -27.97
N PHE A 228 -3.20 -13.84 -27.22
CA PHE A 228 -4.58 -14.08 -27.62
C PHE A 228 -5.34 -12.76 -27.67
N ASP A 229 -6.30 -12.65 -28.58
CA ASP A 229 -7.19 -11.49 -28.66
C ASP A 229 -8.26 -11.53 -27.55
N ILE A 230 -7.80 -11.34 -26.31
CA ILE A 230 -8.66 -11.25 -25.12
C ILE A 230 -8.80 -9.77 -24.77
N LEU A 231 -10.01 -9.34 -24.41
CA LEU A 231 -10.29 -7.97 -23.97
C LEU A 231 -9.53 -7.62 -22.69
N ALA A 232 -9.13 -6.34 -22.57
CA ALA A 232 -8.46 -5.85 -21.36
C ALA A 232 -9.35 -6.08 -20.13
N TRP A 233 -8.76 -6.66 -19.09
CA TRP A 233 -9.50 -7.00 -17.86
C TRP A 233 -9.87 -5.72 -17.11
N LYS A 234 -11.13 -5.59 -16.68
CA LYS A 234 -11.55 -4.52 -15.77
C LYS A 234 -12.39 -5.10 -14.65
N GLY A 235 -12.20 -4.59 -13.44
CA GLY A 235 -12.93 -5.01 -12.25
C GLY A 235 -13.58 -3.84 -11.53
N ALA A 236 -14.67 -4.13 -10.83
CA ALA A 236 -15.28 -3.25 -9.84
C ALA A 236 -14.99 -3.78 -8.42
N GLY A 237 -14.96 -2.88 -7.44
CA GLY A 237 -14.73 -3.25 -6.04
C GLY A 237 -15.34 -2.26 -5.07
N ILE A 238 -15.13 -2.57 -3.79
CA ILE A 238 -15.61 -1.76 -2.68
C ILE A 238 -14.50 -1.45 -1.69
N ALA A 239 -14.48 -0.21 -1.19
CA ALA A 239 -13.69 0.21 -0.05
C ALA A 239 -14.58 0.34 1.20
N ILE A 240 -14.21 -0.35 2.28
CA ILE A 240 -14.86 -0.25 3.59
C ILE A 240 -13.88 -0.60 4.72
N PRO A 241 -13.79 0.17 5.82
CA PRO A 241 -12.99 -0.21 6.97
C PRO A 241 -13.58 -1.44 7.68
N VAL A 242 -12.73 -2.34 8.20
CA VAL A 242 -13.21 -3.53 8.93
C VAL A 242 -14.03 -3.13 10.15
N PHE A 243 -13.60 -2.11 10.90
CA PHE A 243 -14.29 -1.65 12.10
C PHE A 243 -15.73 -1.18 11.80
N SER A 244 -15.99 -0.72 10.57
CA SER A 244 -17.29 -0.22 10.14
C SER A 244 -18.30 -1.33 9.84
N LEU A 245 -17.85 -2.57 9.64
CA LEU A 245 -18.76 -3.67 9.32
C LEU A 245 -19.77 -3.90 10.44
N LYS A 246 -21.00 -4.26 10.06
CA LYS A 246 -22.08 -4.56 10.99
C LYS A 246 -22.78 -5.83 10.54
N SER A 247 -22.79 -6.85 11.39
CA SER A 247 -23.65 -8.02 11.26
C SER A 247 -24.55 -8.14 12.49
N GLU A 248 -25.55 -9.02 12.40
CA GLU A 248 -26.36 -9.40 13.57
C GLU A 248 -25.50 -10.06 14.68
N LYS A 249 -24.31 -10.55 14.32
CA LYS A 249 -23.39 -11.27 15.21
C LYS A 249 -22.22 -10.45 15.73
N SER A 250 -21.94 -9.27 15.17
CA SER A 250 -20.84 -8.38 15.58
C SER A 250 -20.96 -7.97 17.05
N PHE A 251 -19.83 -7.63 17.65
CA PHE A 251 -19.76 -7.19 19.04
C PHE A 251 -19.57 -5.66 19.13
N GLY A 252 -20.49 -4.90 18.54
CA GLY A 252 -20.42 -3.42 18.50
C GLY A 252 -19.41 -2.82 17.51
N VAL A 253 -18.49 -3.63 16.98
CA VAL A 253 -17.49 -3.30 15.95
C VAL A 253 -17.42 -4.43 14.94
N GLY A 254 -17.09 -4.12 13.69
CA GLY A 254 -16.81 -5.15 12.68
C GLY A 254 -15.51 -5.89 12.95
N ASP A 255 -15.49 -7.20 12.70
CA ASP A 255 -14.36 -8.08 12.97
C ASP A 255 -13.99 -8.98 11.77
N PHE A 256 -12.94 -9.78 11.89
CA PHE A 256 -12.51 -10.68 10.79
C PHE A 256 -13.54 -11.78 10.46
N GLY A 257 -14.46 -12.10 11.38
CA GLY A 257 -15.59 -12.99 11.09
C GLY A 257 -16.61 -12.34 10.17
N ASP A 258 -16.79 -11.02 10.25
CA ASP A 258 -17.68 -10.25 9.38
C ASP A 258 -17.12 -10.08 7.95
N LEU A 259 -15.80 -10.09 7.76
CA LEU A 259 -15.18 -10.02 6.43
C LEU A 259 -15.67 -11.11 5.47
N LYS A 260 -15.91 -12.34 5.95
CA LYS A 260 -16.44 -13.42 5.11
C LYS A 260 -17.83 -13.10 4.55
N ARG A 261 -18.70 -12.47 5.35
CA ARG A 261 -20.02 -12.02 4.90
C ARG A 261 -19.91 -10.86 3.90
N MET A 262 -18.93 -9.98 4.09
CA MET A 262 -18.65 -8.92 3.12
C MET A 262 -18.17 -9.50 1.78
N ILE A 263 -17.34 -10.55 1.81
CA ILE A 263 -16.94 -11.32 0.63
C ILE A 263 -18.15 -11.94 -0.06
N ASP A 264 -19.09 -12.54 0.69
CA ASP A 264 -20.33 -13.08 0.10
C ASP A 264 -21.14 -12.00 -0.65
N TRP A 265 -21.21 -10.79 -0.10
CA TRP A 265 -21.90 -9.69 -0.77
C TRP A 265 -21.15 -9.20 -2.02
N ALA A 266 -19.81 -9.11 -1.96
CA ALA A 266 -18.99 -8.78 -3.14
C ALA A 266 -19.20 -9.80 -4.27
N VAL A 267 -19.21 -11.11 -3.95
CA VAL A 267 -19.51 -12.18 -4.90
C VAL A 267 -20.92 -12.02 -5.47
N ARG A 268 -21.93 -11.81 -4.61
CA ARG A 268 -23.33 -11.63 -5.02
C ARG A 268 -23.51 -10.47 -6.00
N THR A 269 -22.67 -9.44 -5.89
CA THR A 269 -22.73 -8.23 -6.70
C THR A 269 -21.67 -8.18 -7.80
N HIS A 270 -20.96 -9.29 -8.06
CA HIS A 270 -19.88 -9.40 -9.06
C HIS A 270 -18.68 -8.46 -8.85
N GLN A 271 -18.50 -7.94 -7.64
CA GLN A 271 -17.33 -7.18 -7.26
C GLN A 271 -16.14 -8.12 -7.05
N LYS A 272 -14.96 -7.68 -7.49
CA LYS A 272 -13.74 -8.48 -7.56
C LYS A 272 -12.69 -8.09 -6.53
N VAL A 273 -12.88 -6.96 -5.85
CA VAL A 273 -11.92 -6.43 -4.87
C VAL A 273 -12.67 -5.88 -3.65
N ILE A 274 -12.19 -6.21 -2.46
CA ILE A 274 -12.55 -5.53 -1.22
C ILE A 274 -11.28 -4.84 -0.69
N GLN A 275 -11.32 -3.52 -0.62
CA GLN A 275 -10.27 -2.71 0.01
C GLN A 275 -10.65 -2.40 1.44
N ILE A 276 -9.71 -2.63 2.36
CA ILE A 276 -9.84 -2.29 3.78
C ILE A 276 -8.80 -1.25 4.19
N LEU A 277 -9.10 -0.53 5.26
CA LEU A 277 -8.14 0.36 5.92
C LEU A 277 -7.12 -0.45 6.76
N PRO A 278 -6.05 0.17 7.29
CA PRO A 278 -5.11 -0.52 8.16
C PRO A 278 -5.80 -1.18 9.35
N ILE A 279 -5.35 -2.39 9.68
CA ILE A 279 -5.92 -3.26 10.73
C ILE A 279 -4.95 -3.49 11.90
N ASN A 280 -3.82 -2.79 11.88
CA ASN A 280 -2.77 -2.93 12.87
C ASN A 280 -3.20 -2.38 14.24
N ASP A 281 -2.57 -2.87 15.31
CA ASP A 281 -2.88 -2.40 16.66
C ASP A 281 -2.49 -0.93 16.83
N THR A 282 -3.42 -0.13 17.35
CA THR A 282 -3.28 1.31 17.63
C THR A 282 -3.46 1.61 19.12
N THR A 283 -3.56 0.58 19.97
CA THR A 283 -3.82 0.71 21.41
C THR A 283 -2.66 1.42 22.13
N MET A 284 -2.86 2.68 22.51
CA MET A 284 -1.88 3.51 23.22
C MET A 284 -2.33 3.85 24.63
N THR A 285 -3.60 4.23 24.75
CA THR A 285 -4.19 4.81 25.95
C THR A 285 -5.45 4.08 26.39
N HIS A 286 -5.97 3.15 25.58
CA HIS A 286 -7.27 2.50 25.70
C HIS A 286 -8.47 3.47 25.59
N ALA A 287 -8.23 4.70 25.11
CA ALA A 287 -9.25 5.70 24.88
C ALA A 287 -9.62 5.80 23.39
N TRP A 288 -10.70 6.52 23.09
CA TRP A 288 -11.18 6.73 21.72
C TRP A 288 -10.15 7.35 20.77
N THR A 289 -9.13 8.06 21.29
CA THR A 289 -8.04 8.64 20.51
C THR A 289 -7.18 7.59 19.81
N ASP A 290 -7.23 6.35 20.27
CA ASP A 290 -6.56 5.20 19.65
C ASP A 290 -7.29 4.74 18.37
N SER A 291 -8.43 5.33 18.02
CA SER A 291 -9.22 4.94 16.84
C SER A 291 -8.55 5.24 15.50
N TYR A 292 -7.47 6.04 15.45
CA TYR A 292 -6.79 6.42 14.21
C TYR A 292 -5.97 5.28 13.59
N PRO A 293 -6.43 4.63 12.50
CA PRO A 293 -5.82 3.39 11.99
C PRO A 293 -4.40 3.57 11.43
N TYR A 294 -3.98 4.79 11.08
CA TYR A 294 -2.65 5.06 10.53
C TYR A 294 -1.59 5.33 11.60
N ASN A 295 -1.96 5.38 12.89
CA ASN A 295 -1.04 5.59 14.02
C ASN A 295 -0.79 4.29 14.80
N SER A 296 -0.37 3.24 14.09
CA SER A 296 -0.17 1.91 14.68
C SER A 296 1.02 1.87 15.64
N ILE A 297 0.88 1.13 16.74
CA ILE A 297 1.96 0.80 17.68
C ILE A 297 2.81 -0.38 17.19
N SER A 298 2.36 -1.13 16.19
CA SER A 298 3.18 -2.13 15.50
C SER A 298 2.76 -2.29 14.05
N ILE A 299 3.73 -2.45 13.16
CA ILE A 299 3.47 -2.76 11.74
C ILE A 299 3.10 -4.22 11.49
N TYR A 300 3.28 -5.09 12.49
CA TYR A 300 3.04 -6.54 12.39
C TYR A 300 1.74 -6.96 13.08
N ALA A 301 1.51 -6.47 14.30
CA ALA A 301 0.42 -6.94 15.15
C ALA A 301 -0.94 -6.41 14.69
N PHE A 302 -1.96 -7.26 14.76
CA PHE A 302 -3.34 -6.90 14.48
C PHE A 302 -4.02 -6.33 15.72
N HIS A 303 -4.90 -5.34 15.53
CA HIS A 303 -5.64 -4.77 16.65
C HIS A 303 -6.54 -5.83 17.32
N PRO A 304 -6.45 -6.03 18.65
CA PRO A 304 -7.32 -6.98 19.37
C PRO A 304 -8.82 -6.80 19.13
N MET A 305 -9.28 -5.60 18.74
CA MET A 305 -10.70 -5.35 18.46
C MET A 305 -11.25 -6.18 17.30
N TYR A 306 -10.41 -6.64 16.36
CA TYR A 306 -10.85 -7.37 15.18
C TYR A 306 -11.05 -8.88 15.42
N ALA A 307 -10.91 -9.35 16.66
CA ALA A 307 -11.16 -10.75 16.99
C ALA A 307 -12.66 -11.04 17.03
N ASP A 308 -13.11 -12.04 16.26
CA ASP A 308 -14.41 -12.68 16.43
C ASP A 308 -14.34 -13.59 17.66
N MET A 309 -14.94 -13.14 18.77
CA MET A 309 -14.95 -13.84 20.05
C MET A 309 -15.56 -15.24 19.95
N LYS A 310 -16.51 -15.48 19.05
CA LYS A 310 -17.16 -16.79 18.90
C LYS A 310 -16.23 -17.84 18.31
N GLN A 311 -15.22 -17.41 17.54
CA GLN A 311 -14.22 -18.30 16.95
C GLN A 311 -13.03 -18.58 17.89
N MET A 312 -12.98 -17.96 19.07
CA MET A 312 -11.93 -18.20 20.08
C MET A 312 -12.31 -19.29 21.11
N GLY A 313 -13.58 -19.67 21.16
CA GLY A 313 -14.12 -20.67 22.08
C GLY A 313 -15.42 -20.21 22.74
N THR A 314 -15.94 -21.03 23.65
CA THR A 314 -17.13 -20.71 24.45
C THR A 314 -16.78 -20.78 25.92
N LEU A 315 -17.14 -19.75 26.69
CA LEU A 315 -16.93 -19.74 28.13
C LEU A 315 -17.78 -20.82 28.80
N LYS A 316 -17.16 -21.60 29.69
CA LYS A 316 -17.83 -22.64 30.49
C LYS A 316 -18.77 -22.04 31.54
N ASP A 317 -18.41 -20.87 32.08
CA ASP A 317 -19.27 -20.11 32.97
C ASP A 317 -20.46 -19.54 32.19
N LYS A 318 -21.65 -20.07 32.48
CA LYS A 318 -22.90 -19.70 31.82
C LYS A 318 -23.37 -18.30 32.19
N GLU A 319 -23.08 -17.82 33.39
CA GLU A 319 -23.47 -16.48 33.83
C GLU A 319 -22.62 -15.43 33.09
N ALA A 320 -21.31 -15.62 33.06
CA ALA A 320 -20.40 -14.80 32.27
C ALA A 320 -20.78 -14.80 30.78
N ALA A 321 -21.02 -15.99 30.18
CA ALA A 321 -21.44 -16.11 28.78
C ALA A 321 -22.76 -15.38 28.48
N SER A 322 -23.73 -15.42 29.41
CA SER A 322 -24.98 -14.68 29.31
C SER A 322 -24.75 -13.16 29.38
N GLY A 323 -23.86 -12.71 30.28
CA GLY A 323 -23.40 -11.32 30.39
C GLY A 323 -22.84 -10.78 29.07
N PHE A 324 -21.89 -11.51 28.45
CA PHE A 324 -21.34 -11.14 27.14
C PHE A 324 -22.41 -11.13 26.04
N SER A 325 -23.37 -12.06 26.07
CA SER A 325 -24.46 -12.09 25.10
C SER A 325 -25.40 -10.88 25.24
N LYS A 326 -25.64 -10.40 26.47
CA LYS A 326 -26.38 -9.15 26.71
C LYS A 326 -25.60 -7.93 26.23
N LYS A 327 -24.31 -7.85 26.55
CA LYS A 327 -23.44 -6.74 26.14
C LYS A 327 -23.25 -6.69 24.62
N GLN A 328 -23.18 -7.84 23.96
CA GLN A 328 -23.17 -7.94 22.50
C GLN A 328 -24.40 -7.26 21.90
N LYS A 329 -25.61 -7.56 22.39
CA LYS A 329 -26.85 -6.95 21.89
C LYS A 329 -26.89 -5.44 22.14
N GLU A 330 -26.47 -5.01 23.33
CA GLU A 330 -26.39 -3.60 23.72
C GLU A 330 -25.46 -2.82 22.77
N LEU A 331 -24.19 -3.22 22.67
CA LEU A 331 -23.21 -2.54 21.83
C LEU A 331 -23.57 -2.65 20.34
N ASN A 332 -24.09 -3.79 19.89
CA ASN A 332 -24.45 -3.97 18.49
C ASN A 332 -25.64 -3.09 18.06
N SER A 333 -26.49 -2.67 19.01
CA SER A 333 -27.63 -1.77 18.76
C SER A 333 -27.23 -0.31 18.50
N LEU A 334 -26.02 0.10 18.90
CA LEU A 334 -25.54 1.47 18.72
C LEU A 334 -25.36 1.83 17.24
N THR A 335 -25.60 3.09 16.91
CA THR A 335 -25.46 3.63 15.54
C THR A 335 -24.00 3.85 15.16
N ALA A 336 -23.16 4.22 16.13
CA ALA A 336 -21.71 4.38 15.99
C ALA A 336 -20.96 3.44 16.95
N ILE A 337 -19.66 3.28 16.70
CA ILE A 337 -18.80 2.42 17.53
C ILE A 337 -18.50 3.13 18.86
N ASP A 338 -18.70 2.42 19.97
CA ASP A 338 -18.21 2.79 21.29
C ASP A 338 -16.89 2.04 21.55
N TYR A 339 -15.77 2.65 21.15
CA TYR A 339 -14.45 2.00 21.18
C TYR A 339 -14.05 1.54 22.58
N GLU A 340 -14.29 2.36 23.60
CA GLU A 340 -13.89 2.09 24.98
C GLU A 340 -14.70 0.91 25.53
N ALA A 341 -16.03 0.92 25.39
CA ALA A 341 -16.86 -0.16 25.88
C ALA A 341 -16.63 -1.49 25.12
N VAL A 342 -16.41 -1.42 23.80
CA VAL A 342 -16.07 -2.59 22.98
C VAL A 342 -14.73 -3.18 23.41
N ASN A 343 -13.68 -2.36 23.47
CA ASN A 343 -12.34 -2.82 23.82
C ASN A 343 -12.31 -3.38 25.24
N GLN A 344 -12.89 -2.68 26.22
CA GLN A 344 -12.99 -3.18 27.59
C GLN A 344 -13.66 -4.56 27.63
N THR A 345 -14.82 -4.70 26.97
CA THR A 345 -15.56 -5.97 26.99
C THR A 345 -14.77 -7.10 26.31
N LYS A 346 -14.13 -6.83 25.16
CA LYS A 346 -13.31 -7.84 24.47
C LYS A 346 -12.10 -8.25 25.33
N TRP A 347 -11.44 -7.31 25.99
CA TRP A 347 -10.34 -7.60 26.91
C TRP A 347 -10.75 -8.45 28.11
N GLU A 348 -11.91 -8.18 28.70
CA GLU A 348 -12.49 -9.01 29.76
C GLU A 348 -12.72 -10.46 29.26
N PHE A 349 -13.28 -10.61 28.06
CA PHE A 349 -13.44 -11.93 27.44
C PHE A 349 -12.11 -12.63 27.18
N PHE A 350 -11.10 -11.93 26.63
CA PHE A 350 -9.80 -12.51 26.35
C PHE A 350 -9.14 -13.10 27.59
N ARG A 351 -9.21 -12.39 28.73
CA ARG A 351 -8.68 -12.89 30.01
C ARG A 351 -9.37 -14.18 30.44
N LEU A 352 -10.70 -14.22 30.38
CA LEU A 352 -11.48 -15.39 30.79
C LEU A 352 -11.26 -16.59 29.87
N ILE A 353 -11.29 -16.40 28.55
CA ILE A 353 -11.10 -17.50 27.60
C ILE A 353 -9.65 -17.99 27.59
N PHE A 354 -8.67 -17.10 27.80
CA PHE A 354 -7.27 -17.48 27.93
C PHE A 354 -7.03 -18.32 29.19
N GLN A 355 -7.64 -17.96 30.32
CA GLN A 355 -7.58 -18.79 31.52
C GLN A 355 -8.18 -20.19 31.29
N GLN A 356 -9.18 -20.31 30.42
CA GLN A 356 -9.85 -21.57 30.13
C GLN A 356 -9.11 -22.45 29.10
N GLU A 357 -8.62 -21.85 28.01
CA GLU A 357 -8.13 -22.57 26.82
C GLU A 357 -6.67 -22.24 26.47
N GLY A 358 -6.06 -21.24 27.12
CA GLY A 358 -4.75 -20.70 26.78
C GLY A 358 -3.66 -21.76 26.80
N GLU A 359 -3.50 -22.51 27.88
CA GLU A 359 -2.50 -23.58 28.00
C GLU A 359 -2.60 -24.60 26.85
N LYS A 360 -3.83 -25.02 26.54
CA LYS A 360 -4.11 -25.98 25.46
C LYS A 360 -3.76 -25.40 24.08
N VAL A 361 -4.12 -24.14 23.82
CA VAL A 361 -3.83 -23.48 22.54
C VAL A 361 -2.32 -23.25 22.38
N LEU A 362 -1.64 -22.76 23.42
CA LEU A 362 -0.18 -22.54 23.42
C LEU A 362 0.61 -23.86 23.30
N ALA A 363 0.07 -24.98 23.79
CA ALA A 363 0.68 -26.29 23.62
C ALA A 363 0.47 -26.90 22.21
N SER A 364 -0.47 -26.35 21.42
CA SER A 364 -0.86 -26.89 20.12
C SER A 364 0.26 -26.78 19.08
N LYS A 365 0.29 -27.70 18.12
CA LYS A 365 1.26 -27.70 17.02
C LYS A 365 1.17 -26.40 16.20
N GLY A 366 -0.04 -26.00 15.84
CA GLY A 366 -0.28 -24.81 15.02
C GLY A 366 0.19 -23.51 15.71
N PHE A 367 0.02 -23.39 17.03
CA PHE A 367 0.56 -22.25 17.76
C PHE A 367 2.09 -22.27 17.77
N LYS A 368 2.73 -23.41 18.03
CA LYS A 368 4.20 -23.50 18.07
C LYS A 368 4.83 -23.13 16.72
N GLU A 369 4.22 -23.55 15.62
CA GLU A 369 4.63 -23.16 14.26
C GLU A 369 4.46 -21.66 14.03
N PHE A 370 3.31 -21.09 14.43
CA PHE A 370 3.07 -19.65 14.36
C PHE A 370 4.07 -18.86 15.21
N PHE A 371 4.29 -19.27 16.46
CA PHE A 371 5.17 -18.59 17.39
C PHE A 371 6.61 -18.59 16.86
N GLU A 372 7.14 -19.74 16.44
CA GLU A 372 8.51 -19.82 15.92
C GLU A 372 8.70 -18.97 14.66
N ALA A 373 7.72 -18.95 13.76
CA ALA A 373 7.75 -18.11 12.56
C ALA A 373 7.63 -16.60 12.85
N ASN A 374 7.16 -16.20 14.03
CA ASN A 374 6.82 -14.80 14.34
C ASN A 374 7.51 -14.24 15.58
N LYS A 375 8.32 -15.03 16.30
CA LYS A 375 8.90 -14.67 17.61
C LYS A 375 9.66 -13.34 17.58
N GLU A 376 10.34 -13.03 16.48
CA GLU A 376 11.15 -11.82 16.31
C GLU A 376 10.35 -10.54 16.56
N TRP A 377 9.11 -10.45 16.06
CA TRP A 377 8.25 -9.28 16.29
C TRP A 377 7.22 -9.53 17.40
N LEU A 378 6.80 -10.78 17.60
CA LEU A 378 5.72 -11.12 18.52
C LEU A 378 6.14 -10.95 19.99
N GLN A 379 7.37 -11.33 20.36
CA GLN A 379 7.86 -11.17 21.73
C GLN A 379 8.00 -9.67 22.09
N PRO A 380 8.68 -8.82 21.30
CA PRO A 380 8.76 -7.40 21.61
C PRO A 380 7.39 -6.72 21.64
N TYR A 381 6.46 -7.08 20.74
CA TYR A 381 5.10 -6.54 20.75
C TYR A 381 4.34 -6.88 22.04
N ALA A 382 4.38 -8.15 22.46
CA ALA A 382 3.69 -8.60 23.66
C ALA A 382 4.25 -7.94 24.92
N VAL A 383 5.58 -7.83 25.02
CA VAL A 383 6.24 -7.17 26.16
C VAL A 383 6.01 -5.67 26.14
N PHE A 384 6.12 -5.00 24.99
CA PHE A 384 5.81 -3.57 24.85
C PHE A 384 4.38 -3.28 25.31
N SER A 385 3.41 -4.09 24.88
CA SER A 385 2.00 -3.90 25.23
C SER A 385 1.74 -4.14 26.72
N TYR A 386 2.39 -5.15 27.31
CA TYR A 386 2.37 -5.37 28.76
C TYR A 386 2.96 -4.19 29.54
N LEU A 387 4.14 -3.70 29.14
CA LEU A 387 4.83 -2.59 29.80
C LEU A 387 4.08 -1.26 29.64
N ARG A 388 3.50 -0.99 28.46
CA ARG A 388 2.61 0.16 28.22
C ARG A 388 1.49 0.20 29.26
N ASP A 389 0.82 -0.93 29.48
CA ASP A 389 -0.30 -1.01 30.41
C ASP A 389 0.17 -0.93 31.87
N ALA A 390 1.28 -1.59 32.21
CA ALA A 390 1.87 -1.58 33.55
C ALA A 390 2.34 -0.18 33.96
N TYR A 391 2.97 0.57 33.05
CA TYR A 391 3.46 1.93 33.29
C TYR A 391 2.45 3.03 32.91
N ARG A 392 1.29 2.67 32.34
CA ARG A 392 0.20 3.58 31.95
C ARG A 392 0.62 4.68 30.97
N THR A 393 1.66 4.43 30.17
CA THR A 393 2.11 5.34 29.11
C THR A 393 2.70 4.53 27.96
N PRO A 394 2.35 4.86 26.69
CA PRO A 394 3.00 4.27 25.52
C PRO A 394 4.38 4.89 25.27
N ASN A 395 4.70 6.03 25.89
CA ASN A 395 6.00 6.66 25.72
C ASN A 395 7.05 5.86 26.50
N PHE A 396 7.68 4.92 25.81
CA PHE A 396 8.70 4.05 26.39
C PHE A 396 9.89 4.80 27.01
N ARG A 397 10.12 6.05 26.58
CA ARG A 397 11.18 6.92 27.14
C ARG A 397 10.89 7.37 28.58
N GLU A 398 9.62 7.32 29.00
CA GLU A 398 9.18 7.61 30.37
C GLU A 398 9.14 6.36 31.25
N TRP A 399 9.42 5.18 30.70
CA TRP A 399 9.38 3.94 31.49
C TRP A 399 10.53 3.90 32.50
N PRO A 400 10.27 3.53 33.77
CA PRO A 400 11.31 3.44 34.79
C PRO A 400 12.31 2.30 34.55
N LYS A 401 11.91 1.27 33.80
CA LYS A 401 12.77 0.19 33.29
C LYS A 401 12.42 -0.10 31.82
N TYR A 402 13.36 -0.67 31.08
CA TYR A 402 13.18 -1.05 29.67
C TYR A 402 12.93 0.13 28.72
N SER A 403 13.28 1.35 29.11
CA SER A 403 13.18 2.53 28.23
C SER A 403 14.09 2.45 27.01
N VAL A 404 15.12 1.61 27.06
CA VAL A 404 15.93 1.17 25.94
C VAL A 404 15.72 -0.32 25.75
N TYR A 405 15.45 -0.74 24.51
CA TYR A 405 15.22 -2.14 24.18
C TYR A 405 16.50 -2.98 24.35
N ASN A 406 16.36 -4.16 24.98
CA ASN A 406 17.40 -5.17 25.10
C ASN A 406 16.80 -6.56 24.83
N ALA A 407 17.21 -7.19 23.72
CA ALA A 407 16.65 -8.45 23.28
C ALA A 407 16.76 -9.59 24.32
N GLU A 408 17.90 -9.70 25.03
CA GLU A 408 18.10 -10.75 26.03
C GLU A 408 17.21 -10.56 27.27
N GLU A 409 17.00 -9.31 27.71
CA GLU A 409 16.10 -9.02 28.83
C GLU A 409 14.65 -9.34 28.46
N ILE A 410 14.23 -8.98 27.24
CA ILE A 410 12.89 -9.25 26.74
C ILE A 410 12.68 -10.77 26.58
N GLU A 411 13.67 -11.49 26.04
CA GLU A 411 13.61 -12.95 25.93
C GLU A 411 13.51 -13.64 27.29
N LYS A 412 14.23 -13.14 28.31
CA LYS A 412 14.12 -13.62 29.70
C LYS A 412 12.73 -13.39 30.28
N MET A 413 12.12 -12.22 30.05
CA MET A 413 10.73 -11.94 30.46
C MET A 413 9.70 -12.86 29.77
N CYS A 414 10.04 -13.39 28.60
CA CYS A 414 9.17 -14.30 27.86
C CYS A 414 9.30 -15.77 28.30
N GLN A 415 10.11 -16.08 29.32
CA GLN A 415 10.24 -17.46 29.81
C GLN A 415 9.03 -17.85 30.69
N PRO A 416 8.46 -19.06 30.51
CA PRO A 416 7.24 -19.51 31.21
C PRO A 416 7.30 -19.45 32.74
N GLU A 417 8.50 -19.50 33.33
CA GLU A 417 8.72 -19.50 34.77
C GLU A 417 8.63 -18.10 35.40
N THR A 418 8.58 -17.05 34.58
CA THR A 418 8.51 -15.67 35.08
C THR A 418 7.10 -15.27 35.50
N VAL A 419 7.00 -14.36 36.48
CA VAL A 419 5.71 -13.84 36.96
C VAL A 419 4.97 -13.01 35.91
N ASP A 420 5.70 -12.43 34.96
CA ASP A 420 5.15 -11.59 33.89
C ASP A 420 4.60 -12.42 32.72
N TYR A 421 5.07 -13.67 32.55
CA TYR A 421 4.75 -14.51 31.40
C TYR A 421 3.25 -14.68 31.14
N PRO A 422 2.36 -14.92 32.13
CA PRO A 422 0.93 -15.05 31.86
C PRO A 422 0.31 -13.80 31.21
N HIS A 423 0.80 -12.61 31.53
CA HIS A 423 0.35 -11.35 30.92
C HIS A 423 0.85 -11.22 29.48
N ILE A 424 2.09 -11.63 29.23
CA ILE A 424 2.71 -11.63 27.90
C ILE A 424 2.06 -12.69 26.99
N ALA A 425 1.85 -13.90 27.50
CA ALA A 425 1.30 -15.04 26.77
C ALA A 425 -0.15 -14.81 26.30
N LEU A 426 -0.92 -13.96 27.01
CA LEU A 426 -2.23 -13.51 26.57
C LEU A 426 -2.17 -12.81 25.20
N TYR A 427 -1.14 -11.98 24.96
CA TYR A 427 -0.95 -11.33 23.67
C TYR A 427 -0.61 -12.34 22.56
N TYR A 428 0.19 -13.37 22.86
CA TYR A 428 0.47 -14.45 21.89
C TYR A 428 -0.80 -15.18 21.47
N PHE A 429 -1.64 -15.51 22.46
CA PHE A 429 -2.93 -16.15 22.24
C PHE A 429 -3.86 -15.29 21.36
N ILE A 430 -3.98 -13.99 21.65
CA ILE A 430 -4.80 -13.06 20.87
C ILE A 430 -4.30 -12.95 19.43
N GLN A 431 -2.99 -12.72 19.23
CA GLN A 431 -2.40 -12.58 17.89
C GLN A 431 -2.51 -13.87 17.07
N TYR A 432 -2.37 -15.05 17.70
CA TYR A 432 -2.58 -16.32 17.03
C TYR A 432 -4.02 -16.48 16.53
N HIS A 433 -5.02 -16.15 17.34
CA HIS A 433 -6.42 -16.20 16.90
C HIS A 433 -6.73 -15.20 15.80
N LEU A 434 -6.22 -13.97 15.87
CA LEU A 434 -6.36 -12.96 14.81
C LEU A 434 -5.73 -13.44 13.50
N HIS A 435 -4.52 -14.02 13.57
CA HIS A 435 -3.84 -14.64 12.43
C HIS A 435 -4.71 -15.71 11.77
N LEU A 436 -5.26 -16.65 12.54
CA LEU A 436 -6.13 -17.71 12.02
C LEU A 436 -7.39 -17.14 11.34
N GLN A 437 -8.01 -16.14 11.97
CA GLN A 437 -9.27 -15.57 11.47
C GLN A 437 -9.06 -14.79 10.16
N LEU A 438 -8.04 -13.94 10.10
CA LEU A 438 -7.74 -13.16 8.89
C LEU A 438 -7.28 -14.09 7.75
N LEU A 439 -6.37 -15.03 8.03
CA LEU A 439 -5.92 -16.01 7.02
C LEU A 439 -7.09 -16.82 6.45
N ALA A 440 -8.05 -17.20 7.30
CA ALA A 440 -9.26 -17.89 6.86
C ALA A 440 -10.19 -17.00 6.01
N ALA A 441 -10.24 -15.68 6.26
CA ALA A 441 -10.97 -14.74 5.42
C ALA A 441 -10.27 -14.54 4.06
N THR A 442 -8.94 -14.40 4.04
CA THR A 442 -8.12 -14.29 2.82
C THR A 442 -8.27 -15.53 1.94
N LYS A 443 -8.13 -16.73 2.52
CA LYS A 443 -8.32 -17.98 1.76
C LYS A 443 -9.73 -18.05 1.15
N TYR A 444 -10.75 -17.69 1.92
CA TYR A 444 -12.12 -17.67 1.44
C TYR A 444 -12.32 -16.66 0.29
N ALA A 445 -11.70 -15.48 0.38
CA ALA A 445 -11.75 -14.48 -0.70
C ALA A 445 -11.13 -15.04 -2.00
N ARG A 446 -9.93 -15.63 -1.92
CA ARG A 446 -9.24 -16.28 -3.05
C ARG A 446 -10.09 -17.38 -3.68
N GLU A 447 -10.66 -18.28 -2.88
CA GLU A 447 -11.56 -19.35 -3.34
C GLU A 447 -12.80 -18.82 -4.07
N LYS A 448 -13.25 -17.60 -3.74
CA LYS A 448 -14.39 -16.93 -4.35
C LYS A 448 -14.02 -15.98 -5.50
N GLY A 449 -12.73 -15.89 -5.86
CA GLY A 449 -12.25 -14.97 -6.89
C GLY A 449 -12.40 -13.49 -6.50
N VAL A 450 -12.25 -13.18 -5.21
CA VAL A 450 -12.24 -11.82 -4.65
C VAL A 450 -10.86 -11.53 -4.07
N VAL A 451 -10.29 -10.40 -4.46
CA VAL A 451 -9.01 -9.89 -3.96
C VAL A 451 -9.25 -9.12 -2.66
N LEU A 452 -8.52 -9.46 -1.60
CA LEU A 452 -8.40 -8.57 -0.43
C LEU A 452 -7.24 -7.61 -0.64
N LYS A 453 -7.58 -6.32 -0.66
CA LYS A 453 -6.64 -5.21 -0.83
C LYS A 453 -6.41 -4.50 0.50
N GLY A 454 -5.20 -4.61 1.04
CA GLY A 454 -4.79 -3.91 2.25
C GLY A 454 -4.38 -2.46 2.00
N ASP A 455 -3.99 -1.77 3.07
CA ASP A 455 -3.48 -0.41 3.06
C ASP A 455 -2.25 -0.30 3.97
N ILE A 456 -1.16 0.29 3.47
CA ILE A 456 0.13 0.41 4.17
C ILE A 456 0.33 1.88 4.53
N PRO A 457 0.15 2.28 5.80
CA PRO A 457 0.49 3.62 6.26
C PRO A 457 1.95 3.97 5.96
N ILE A 458 2.22 5.20 5.51
CA ILE A 458 3.61 5.62 5.28
C ILE A 458 4.40 5.70 6.59
N GLY A 459 3.75 5.97 7.72
CA GLY A 459 4.41 6.18 9.02
C GLY A 459 4.20 5.07 10.02
N ILE A 460 4.83 5.26 11.18
CA ILE A 460 4.56 4.54 12.43
C ILE A 460 4.30 5.55 13.54
N SER A 461 3.69 5.11 14.64
CA SER A 461 3.70 5.90 15.87
C SER A 461 5.13 6.19 16.34
N ARG A 462 5.37 7.38 16.91
CA ARG A 462 6.62 7.72 17.62
C ARG A 462 6.86 6.85 18.86
N ASN A 463 5.78 6.31 19.40
CA ASN A 463 5.68 5.46 20.57
C ASN A 463 5.20 4.07 20.12
N SER A 464 5.88 3.48 19.13
CA SER A 464 5.61 2.14 18.61
C SER A 464 6.68 1.14 19.08
N VAL A 465 6.39 -0.14 18.91
CA VAL A 465 7.34 -1.24 19.10
C VAL A 465 8.57 -1.03 18.22
N GLU A 466 8.40 -0.70 16.94
CA GLU A 466 9.52 -0.53 16.01
C GLU A 466 10.39 0.69 16.36
N ALA A 467 9.79 1.79 16.85
CA ALA A 467 10.55 2.93 17.37
C ALA A 467 11.32 2.61 18.66
N TRP A 468 10.88 1.59 19.42
CA TRP A 468 11.55 1.10 20.63
C TRP A 468 12.65 0.09 20.31
N THR A 469 12.39 -0.87 19.42
CA THR A 469 13.31 -1.97 19.09
C THR A 469 14.38 -1.58 18.07
N GLU A 470 14.04 -0.72 17.10
CA GLU A 470 14.89 -0.37 15.97
C GLU A 470 14.94 1.17 15.73
N PRO A 471 15.24 2.00 16.76
CA PRO A 471 15.15 3.46 16.66
C PRO A 471 16.08 4.07 15.59
N HIS A 472 17.16 3.38 15.22
CA HIS A 472 18.15 3.84 14.25
C HIS A 472 17.60 3.99 12.82
N TYR A 473 16.46 3.36 12.51
CA TYR A 473 15.76 3.54 11.24
C TYR A 473 14.92 4.83 11.17
N PHE A 474 14.81 5.60 12.25
CA PHE A 474 13.89 6.73 12.36
C PHE A 474 14.58 8.00 12.86
N ASN A 475 14.20 9.15 12.30
CA ASN A 475 14.56 10.45 12.83
C ASN A 475 13.51 10.87 13.86
N LEU A 476 13.73 10.51 15.12
CA LEU A 476 12.81 10.81 16.24
C LEU A 476 12.77 12.30 16.65
N ASN A 477 13.58 13.15 16.03
CA ASN A 477 13.60 14.61 16.23
C ASN A 477 12.89 15.39 15.09
N GLY A 478 12.22 14.69 14.18
CA GLY A 478 11.38 15.27 13.13
C GLY A 478 9.95 14.74 13.20
N GLN A 479 9.03 15.45 12.55
CA GLN A 479 7.61 15.10 12.43
C GLN A 479 7.22 15.06 10.95
N ALA A 480 6.72 13.93 10.46
CA ALA A 480 6.20 13.83 9.11
C ALA A 480 4.87 14.58 8.99
N GLY A 481 4.63 15.14 7.82
CA GLY A 481 3.42 15.87 7.51
C GLY A 481 3.24 16.12 6.02
N ALA A 482 2.45 17.13 5.72
CA ALA A 482 2.28 17.68 4.38
C ALA A 482 2.48 19.21 4.39
N PRO A 483 3.03 19.78 3.30
CA PRO A 483 3.02 21.22 3.11
C PRO A 483 1.57 21.74 2.97
N PRO A 484 1.35 23.06 3.01
CA PRO A 484 0.06 23.64 2.66
C PRO A 484 -0.48 23.17 1.31
N ASP A 485 -1.78 22.91 1.26
CA ASP A 485 -2.53 22.57 0.05
C ASP A 485 -3.94 23.23 0.08
N ASP A 486 -4.78 22.92 -0.91
CA ASP A 486 -6.13 23.48 -1.03
C ASP A 486 -7.07 23.03 0.10
N PHE A 487 -6.74 21.96 0.82
CA PHE A 487 -7.54 21.43 1.94
C PHE A 487 -7.03 21.90 3.30
N SER A 488 -5.74 22.24 3.43
CA SER A 488 -5.12 22.77 4.65
C SER A 488 -4.12 23.88 4.35
N VAL A 489 -4.52 25.13 4.60
CA VAL A 489 -3.68 26.33 4.39
C VAL A 489 -2.42 26.38 5.28
N ASN A 490 -2.44 25.66 6.41
CA ASN A 490 -1.31 25.59 7.35
C ASN A 490 -0.47 24.32 7.17
N GLY A 491 -0.78 23.51 6.16
CA GLY A 491 -0.25 22.15 6.02
C GLY A 491 -0.81 21.20 7.07
N GLN A 492 -0.29 19.98 7.12
CA GLN A 492 -0.74 18.96 8.06
C GLN A 492 0.47 18.41 8.83
N ASN A 493 0.32 18.25 10.14
CA ASN A 493 1.32 17.59 10.97
C ASN A 493 0.76 16.26 11.47
N TRP A 494 1.28 15.15 10.93
CA TRP A 494 0.84 13.81 11.29
C TRP A 494 1.53 13.28 12.55
N GLY A 495 2.62 13.93 12.99
CA GLY A 495 3.33 13.60 14.22
C GLY A 495 4.23 12.37 14.17
N PHE A 496 4.24 11.62 13.07
CA PHE A 496 5.10 10.44 12.87
C PHE A 496 6.58 10.83 12.77
N PRO A 497 7.53 9.98 13.18
CA PRO A 497 8.93 10.20 12.84
C PRO A 497 9.16 10.01 11.32
N THR A 498 10.18 10.67 10.76
CA THR A 498 10.62 10.41 9.38
C THR A 498 11.62 9.26 9.35
N TYR A 499 11.83 8.65 8.18
CA TYR A 499 12.79 7.57 8.02
C TYR A 499 14.23 8.05 7.89
N ASN A 500 15.15 7.27 8.46
CA ASN A 500 16.58 7.38 8.17
C ASN A 500 16.93 6.49 6.96
N TRP A 501 16.63 7.00 5.77
CA TRP A 501 16.87 6.28 4.51
C TRP A 501 18.35 5.93 4.29
N ASP A 502 19.28 6.75 4.80
CA ASP A 502 20.72 6.50 4.68
C ASP A 502 21.15 5.23 5.45
N VAL A 503 20.46 4.92 6.56
CA VAL A 503 20.69 3.69 7.34
C VAL A 503 20.00 2.50 6.69
N MET A 504 18.77 2.67 6.20
CA MET A 504 18.03 1.61 5.51
C MET A 504 18.70 1.20 4.19
N GLU A 505 19.29 2.12 3.44
CA GLU A 505 19.98 1.81 2.18
C GLU A 505 21.16 0.84 2.41
N LYS A 506 21.83 0.94 3.57
CA LYS A 506 23.01 0.11 3.90
C LYS A 506 22.70 -1.37 4.11
N ASP A 507 21.47 -1.73 4.44
CA ASP A 507 21.05 -3.12 4.64
C ASP A 507 20.03 -3.61 3.61
N GLY A 508 19.88 -2.88 2.50
CA GLY A 508 18.96 -3.23 1.41
C GLY A 508 17.49 -3.02 1.77
N TYR A 509 17.19 -2.00 2.58
CA TYR A 509 15.85 -1.63 3.06
C TYR A 509 15.12 -2.78 3.76
N ARG A 510 15.86 -3.57 4.55
CA ARG A 510 15.39 -4.79 5.19
C ARG A 510 14.10 -4.59 6.00
N TRP A 511 14.00 -3.46 6.71
CA TRP A 511 12.81 -3.10 7.49
C TRP A 511 11.54 -3.03 6.64
N TRP A 512 11.60 -2.33 5.50
CA TRP A 512 10.46 -2.21 4.58
C TRP A 512 10.13 -3.52 3.86
N MET A 513 11.16 -4.30 3.48
CA MET A 513 10.93 -5.62 2.87
C MET A 513 10.19 -6.55 3.83
N LYS A 514 10.60 -6.62 5.11
CA LYS A 514 9.90 -7.42 6.13
C LYS A 514 8.44 -7.00 6.29
N ARG A 515 8.18 -5.68 6.29
CA ARG A 515 6.82 -5.12 6.36
C ARG A 515 5.93 -5.60 5.20
N PHE A 516 6.44 -5.56 3.97
CA PHE A 516 5.68 -5.99 2.79
C PHE A 516 5.48 -7.51 2.80
N GLN A 517 6.52 -8.28 3.14
CA GLN A 517 6.44 -9.73 3.24
C GLN A 517 5.41 -10.18 4.28
N LYS A 518 5.36 -9.53 5.44
CA LYS A 518 4.32 -9.83 6.44
C LYS A 518 2.92 -9.61 5.89
N MET A 519 2.70 -8.51 5.18
CA MET A 519 1.40 -8.21 4.59
C MET A 519 0.97 -9.20 3.50
N ALA A 520 1.92 -9.73 2.72
CA ALA A 520 1.65 -10.72 1.67
C ALA A 520 1.07 -12.04 2.19
N GLU A 521 1.19 -12.33 3.49
CA GLU A 521 0.52 -13.46 4.13
C GLU A 521 -1.02 -13.32 4.08
N TYR A 522 -1.54 -12.08 4.11
CA TYR A 522 -2.97 -11.80 4.30
C TYR A 522 -3.63 -11.08 3.12
N PHE A 523 -2.86 -10.42 2.26
CA PHE A 523 -3.39 -9.60 1.18
C PHE A 523 -2.82 -10.00 -0.18
N ASP A 524 -3.60 -9.71 -1.21
CA ASP A 524 -3.23 -9.98 -2.61
C ASP A 524 -2.87 -8.69 -3.36
N ALA A 525 -3.27 -7.55 -2.81
CA ALA A 525 -3.01 -6.22 -3.30
C ALA A 525 -2.84 -5.27 -2.11
N TYR A 526 -2.18 -4.13 -2.32
CA TYR A 526 -2.07 -3.11 -1.29
C TYR A 526 -2.10 -1.70 -1.88
N ARG A 527 -2.61 -0.76 -1.08
CA ARG A 527 -2.35 0.67 -1.25
C ARG A 527 -1.07 1.01 -0.50
N ILE A 528 -0.13 1.68 -1.15
CA ILE A 528 0.92 2.44 -0.47
C ILE A 528 0.33 3.82 -0.18
N ASP A 529 0.01 4.08 1.08
CA ASP A 529 -0.36 5.41 1.54
C ASP A 529 0.80 6.36 1.30
N HIS A 530 0.51 7.54 0.75
CA HIS A 530 1.47 8.59 0.47
C HIS A 530 2.76 8.07 -0.20
N ILE A 531 2.65 7.47 -1.41
CA ILE A 531 3.80 6.89 -2.12
C ILE A 531 4.91 7.92 -2.37
N LEU A 532 4.56 9.21 -2.35
CA LEU A 532 5.50 10.33 -2.39
C LEU A 532 6.60 10.21 -1.33
N GLY A 533 6.32 9.62 -0.16
CA GLY A 533 7.29 9.39 0.92
C GLY A 533 8.57 8.63 0.53
N PHE A 534 8.53 7.85 -0.56
CA PHE A 534 9.70 7.16 -1.12
C PHE A 534 10.55 8.05 -2.05
N PHE A 535 9.99 9.16 -2.52
CA PHE A 535 10.69 10.22 -3.26
C PHE A 535 11.24 11.26 -2.28
N ARG A 536 10.34 11.73 -1.40
CA ARG A 536 10.54 12.79 -0.40
C ARG A 536 9.41 12.75 0.63
N ILE A 537 9.68 13.19 1.84
CA ILE A 537 8.63 13.43 2.85
C ILE A 537 8.75 14.86 3.37
N TRP A 538 7.63 15.49 3.68
CA TRP A 538 7.64 16.80 4.36
C TRP A 538 7.92 16.57 5.84
N GLU A 539 9.00 17.16 6.33
CA GLU A 539 9.43 17.06 7.71
C GLU A 539 9.32 18.40 8.41
N ILE A 540 8.61 18.39 9.52
CA ILE A 540 8.32 19.53 10.39
C ILE A 540 9.22 19.39 11.65
N PRO A 541 9.90 20.45 12.07
CA PRO A 541 10.72 20.41 13.28
C PRO A 541 9.86 20.21 14.54
N MET A 542 10.43 19.62 15.59
CA MET A 542 9.69 19.31 16.82
C MET A 542 9.12 20.56 17.53
N ASN A 543 9.74 21.73 17.33
CA ASN A 543 9.31 22.99 17.92
C ASN A 543 8.14 23.67 17.16
N ALA A 544 7.73 23.12 16.00
CA ALA A 544 6.58 23.58 15.23
C ALA A 544 5.34 22.71 15.50
N VAL A 545 4.16 23.33 15.35
CA VAL A 545 2.84 22.68 15.45
C VAL A 545 2.25 22.47 14.06
N HIS A 546 2.35 23.48 13.19
CA HIS A 546 1.85 23.46 11.81
C HIS A 546 2.93 23.08 10.78
N GLY A 547 2.52 22.84 9.53
CA GLY A 547 3.40 22.41 8.45
C GLY A 547 4.28 23.50 7.83
N LEU A 548 4.03 24.79 8.09
CA LEU A 548 4.66 25.91 7.38
C LEU A 548 6.19 26.01 7.55
N LEU A 549 6.72 25.52 8.67
CA LEU A 549 8.16 25.55 8.99
C LEU A 549 8.88 24.25 8.64
N GLY A 550 8.26 23.39 7.83
CA GLY A 550 8.87 22.15 7.38
C GLY A 550 9.78 22.32 6.16
N GLN A 551 10.39 21.20 5.78
CA GLN A 551 11.24 21.05 4.60
C GLN A 551 10.99 19.68 3.95
N PHE A 552 11.28 19.54 2.65
CA PHE A 552 11.31 18.21 2.03
C PHE A 552 12.58 17.45 2.42
N VAL A 553 12.45 16.17 2.73
CA VAL A 553 13.56 15.27 3.04
C VAL A 553 13.46 13.99 2.20
N PRO A 554 14.47 13.66 1.40
CA PRO A 554 15.65 14.48 1.11
C PRO A 554 15.30 15.66 0.20
N SER A 555 16.14 16.70 0.18
CA SER A 555 16.06 17.83 -0.74
C SER A 555 17.45 18.33 -1.11
N LEU A 556 17.52 19.25 -2.07
CA LEU A 556 18.72 19.99 -2.46
C LEU A 556 18.59 21.41 -1.89
N PRO A 557 19.07 21.69 -0.67
CA PRO A 557 18.98 23.04 -0.09
C PRO A 557 19.85 24.04 -0.87
N MET A 558 19.63 25.34 -0.66
CA MET A 558 20.31 26.42 -1.39
C MET A 558 21.31 27.16 -0.50
N SER A 559 22.51 27.45 -1.00
CA SER A 559 23.44 28.35 -0.30
C SER A 559 23.02 29.81 -0.47
N ARG A 560 23.61 30.70 0.33
CA ARG A 560 23.44 32.15 0.19
C ARG A 560 23.74 32.63 -1.22
N GLU A 561 24.87 32.23 -1.79
CA GLU A 561 25.33 32.67 -3.11
C GLU A 561 24.38 32.20 -4.20
N GLU A 562 23.82 30.99 -4.06
CA GLU A 562 22.82 30.48 -4.98
C GLU A 562 21.54 31.32 -4.93
N ILE A 563 21.03 31.63 -3.73
CA ILE A 563 19.85 32.49 -3.54
C ILE A 563 20.08 33.86 -4.19
N GLU A 564 21.24 34.47 -3.93
CA GLU A 564 21.61 35.78 -4.47
C GLU A 564 21.74 35.78 -6.00
N SER A 565 22.09 34.64 -6.61
CA SER A 565 22.14 34.50 -8.08
C SER A 565 20.78 34.65 -8.78
N TYR A 566 19.67 34.50 -8.06
CA TYR A 566 18.32 34.77 -8.57
C TYR A 566 17.95 36.26 -8.55
N GLY A 567 18.87 37.14 -8.12
CA GLY A 567 18.63 38.57 -7.96
C GLY A 567 17.94 38.92 -6.64
N PHE A 568 17.90 38.01 -5.67
CA PHE A 568 17.32 38.22 -4.35
C PHE A 568 18.43 38.39 -3.30
N THR A 569 18.57 39.57 -2.70
CA THR A 569 19.63 39.80 -1.69
C THR A 569 19.29 39.09 -0.37
N PHE A 570 20.05 38.07 0.01
CA PHE A 570 19.81 37.31 1.23
C PHE A 570 20.26 38.06 2.49
N ARG A 571 19.40 38.06 3.52
CA ARG A 571 19.65 38.69 4.81
C ARG A 571 19.28 37.74 5.94
N GLU A 572 20.06 37.72 7.02
CA GLU A 572 19.87 36.81 8.17
C GLU A 572 18.53 37.06 8.88
N GLU A 573 18.00 38.28 8.80
CA GLU A 573 16.69 38.65 9.35
C GLU A 573 15.55 37.85 8.72
N TYR A 574 15.71 37.32 7.50
CA TYR A 574 14.70 36.50 6.84
C TYR A 574 14.50 35.10 7.42
N LEU A 575 15.40 34.69 8.32
CA LEU A 575 15.28 33.47 9.12
C LEU A 575 14.49 33.70 10.41
N ASN A 576 14.30 34.97 10.79
CA ASN A 576 13.62 35.34 12.03
C ASN A 576 12.18 35.79 11.73
N PRO A 577 11.23 35.56 12.67
CA PRO A 577 9.86 36.04 12.52
C PRO A 577 9.82 37.56 12.26
N TYR A 578 9.27 37.98 11.11
CA TYR A 578 9.00 39.38 10.86
C TYR A 578 7.73 39.77 11.60
N ILE A 579 7.86 40.58 12.66
CA ILE A 579 6.74 41.06 13.48
C ILE A 579 6.80 42.58 13.49
N HIS A 580 5.81 43.25 12.89
CA HIS A 580 5.81 44.70 12.77
C HIS A 580 4.48 45.30 13.22
N GLU A 581 4.53 46.46 13.88
CA GLU A 581 3.37 47.17 14.45
C GLU A 581 2.20 47.29 13.46
N SER A 582 2.49 47.55 12.18
CA SER A 582 1.49 47.86 11.15
C SER A 582 0.43 46.79 10.90
N PHE A 583 0.70 45.53 11.24
CA PHE A 583 -0.25 44.42 11.00
C PHE A 583 -0.73 43.71 12.25
N LEU A 584 -0.20 44.03 13.45
CA LEU A 584 -0.63 43.36 14.70
C LEU A 584 -2.13 43.59 14.99
N GLY A 585 -2.66 44.75 14.63
CA GLY A 585 -4.10 45.03 14.71
C GLY A 585 -4.95 44.13 13.80
N GLN A 586 -4.40 43.72 12.66
CA GLN A 586 -5.11 42.84 11.71
C GLN A 586 -5.17 41.39 12.20
N LEU A 587 -4.12 40.90 12.89
CA LEU A 587 -4.13 39.53 13.44
C LEU A 587 -4.93 39.42 14.74
N PHE A 588 -4.81 40.39 15.65
CA PHE A 588 -5.28 40.23 17.03
C PHE A 588 -6.47 41.13 17.40
N GLY A 589 -6.85 42.08 16.55
CA GLY A 589 -8.00 42.96 16.79
C GLY A 589 -7.97 43.61 18.18
N PRO A 590 -8.98 43.35 19.06
CA PRO A 590 -9.02 43.95 20.39
C PRO A 590 -7.90 43.46 21.32
N TYR A 591 -7.26 42.32 21.04
CA TYR A 591 -6.23 41.71 21.89
C TYR A 591 -4.82 42.21 21.60
N THR A 592 -4.63 43.11 20.62
CA THR A 592 -3.30 43.55 20.18
C THR A 592 -2.44 44.10 21.32
N ASN A 593 -2.99 44.93 22.21
CA ASN A 593 -2.23 45.49 23.33
C ASN A 593 -1.82 44.43 24.34
N THR A 594 -2.72 43.49 24.66
CA THR A 594 -2.43 42.35 25.53
C THR A 594 -1.33 41.49 24.92
N VAL A 595 -1.41 41.19 23.62
CA VAL A 595 -0.40 40.38 22.94
C VAL A 595 0.97 41.05 22.95
N LYS A 596 1.02 42.35 22.68
CA LYS A 596 2.26 43.15 22.78
C LYS A 596 2.85 43.13 24.18
N GLN A 597 2.01 43.22 25.21
CA GLN A 597 2.47 43.23 26.60
C GLN A 597 2.93 41.84 27.06
N ASP A 598 2.24 40.77 26.68
CA ASP A 598 2.42 39.46 27.30
C ASP A 598 3.38 38.56 26.52
N PHE A 599 3.42 38.68 25.19
CA PHE A 599 4.14 37.75 24.31
C PHE A 599 5.23 38.38 23.45
N LEU A 600 5.26 39.71 23.31
CA LEU A 600 6.21 40.40 22.42
C LEU A 600 7.13 41.38 23.17
N GLU A 601 8.31 41.63 22.61
CA GLU A 601 9.23 42.68 23.04
C GLU A 601 9.61 43.57 21.85
N LEU A 602 9.69 44.89 22.07
CA LEU A 602 10.08 45.83 21.02
C LEU A 602 11.57 45.64 20.72
N ALA A 603 11.89 45.27 19.48
CA ALA A 603 13.24 44.98 19.05
C ALA A 603 14.02 46.26 18.64
N ASP A 604 13.32 47.24 18.06
CA ASP A 604 13.89 48.51 17.65
C ASP A 604 12.84 49.64 17.59
N GLU A 605 13.31 50.87 17.38
CA GLU A 605 12.47 52.07 17.28
C GLU A 605 11.63 52.14 15.98
N SER A 606 11.85 51.23 15.02
CA SER A 606 11.10 51.18 13.76
C SER A 606 9.75 50.47 13.88
N GLY A 607 9.45 49.91 15.06
CA GLY A 607 8.20 49.18 15.31
C GLY A 607 8.28 47.69 15.04
N ILE A 608 9.50 47.13 14.98
CA ILE A 608 9.74 45.68 14.89
C ILE A 608 9.69 45.08 16.30
N TYR A 609 9.05 43.92 16.41
CA TYR A 609 8.96 43.14 17.64
C TYR A 609 9.69 41.80 17.49
N ARG A 610 9.99 41.18 18.63
CA ARG A 610 10.40 39.78 18.76
C ARG A 610 9.47 39.06 19.72
N MET A 611 9.40 37.73 19.59
CA MET A 611 8.74 36.90 20.59
C MET A 611 9.54 36.97 21.90
N LYS A 612 8.85 37.05 23.04
CA LYS A 612 9.49 36.98 24.36
C LYS A 612 10.02 35.57 24.64
N PRO A 613 11.00 35.46 25.55
CA PRO A 613 11.46 34.18 26.07
C PRO A 613 10.32 33.30 26.63
N GLY A 614 10.30 32.03 26.23
CA GLY A 614 9.24 31.06 26.52
C GLY A 614 8.06 31.08 25.55
N PHE A 615 8.15 31.79 24.42
CA PHE A 615 7.12 31.88 23.38
C PHE A 615 7.71 31.92 21.95
N GLU A 616 9.01 31.67 21.79
CA GLU A 616 9.70 31.73 20.51
C GLU A 616 9.22 30.66 19.54
N THR A 617 8.68 29.55 20.05
CA THR A 617 8.25 28.40 19.25
C THR A 617 6.76 28.11 19.38
N GLN A 618 6.20 27.47 18.34
CA GLN A 618 4.78 27.11 18.36
C GLN A 618 4.48 26.07 19.45
N GLN A 619 5.43 25.19 19.81
CA GLN A 619 5.21 24.26 20.93
C GLN A 619 5.13 24.95 22.28
N GLU A 620 5.94 25.98 22.54
CA GLU A 620 5.88 26.74 23.79
C GLU A 620 4.54 27.47 23.92
N VAL A 621 4.10 28.13 22.86
CA VAL A 621 2.77 28.74 22.77
C VAL A 621 1.68 27.67 22.99
N LYS A 622 1.78 26.51 22.34
CA LYS A 622 0.84 25.38 22.54
C LYS A 622 0.76 24.97 24.01
N GLN A 623 1.91 24.84 24.67
CA GLN A 623 1.99 24.42 26.06
C GLN A 623 1.36 25.46 27.00
N PHE A 624 1.59 26.76 26.75
CA PHE A 624 0.97 27.84 27.54
C PHE A 624 -0.56 27.89 27.40
N PHE A 625 -1.08 27.55 26.22
CA PHE A 625 -2.52 27.49 25.94
C PHE A 625 -3.15 26.11 26.22
N ALA A 626 -2.39 25.15 26.76
CA ALA A 626 -2.93 23.83 27.07
C ALA A 626 -4.11 23.93 28.07
N GLY A 627 -5.25 23.37 27.71
CA GLY A 627 -6.49 23.42 28.52
C GLY A 627 -7.32 24.70 28.36
N LYS A 628 -6.84 25.71 27.63
CA LYS A 628 -7.58 26.94 27.30
C LYS A 628 -8.26 26.78 25.94
N ASN A 629 -9.53 26.39 25.96
CA ASN A 629 -10.29 26.02 24.75
C ASN A 629 -11.39 27.02 24.38
N ASP A 630 -11.42 28.19 25.02
CA ASP A 630 -12.31 29.30 24.62
C ASP A 630 -11.85 29.95 23.30
N GLU A 631 -12.78 30.55 22.58
CA GLU A 631 -12.56 31.13 21.25
C GLU A 631 -11.47 32.20 21.25
N ASP A 632 -11.43 33.04 22.29
CA ASP A 632 -10.44 34.12 22.45
C ASP A 632 -9.02 33.55 22.58
N SER A 633 -8.84 32.56 23.47
CA SER A 633 -7.57 31.87 23.64
C SER A 633 -7.11 31.17 22.37
N ILE A 634 -8.03 30.55 21.63
CA ILE A 634 -7.74 29.91 20.35
C ILE A 634 -7.30 30.94 19.32
N TRP A 635 -7.99 32.08 19.21
CA TRP A 635 -7.62 33.17 18.31
C TRP A 635 -6.22 33.68 18.63
N ILE A 636 -5.95 34.07 19.89
CA ILE A 636 -4.62 34.58 20.27
C ILE A 636 -3.53 33.54 19.97
N ARG A 637 -3.75 32.28 20.35
CA ARG A 637 -2.79 31.18 20.08
C ARG A 637 -2.50 31.05 18.58
N ASP A 638 -3.52 31.00 17.74
CA ASP A 638 -3.36 30.81 16.30
C ASP A 638 -2.71 32.04 15.64
N GLY A 639 -3.01 33.25 16.12
CA GLY A 639 -2.33 34.46 15.71
C GLY A 639 -0.83 34.45 16.09
N LEU A 640 -0.48 33.97 17.29
CA LEU A 640 0.92 33.80 17.71
C LEU A 640 1.64 32.75 16.85
N TYR A 641 0.96 31.66 16.49
CA TYR A 641 1.51 30.68 15.53
C TYR A 641 1.82 31.31 14.19
N SER A 642 0.93 32.16 13.67
CA SER A 642 1.15 32.89 12.42
C SER A 642 2.33 33.84 12.50
N LEU A 643 2.53 34.55 13.63
CA LEU A 643 3.71 35.39 13.84
C LEU A 643 5.00 34.56 13.75
N ILE A 644 5.08 33.46 14.49
CA ILE A 644 6.27 32.59 14.53
C ILE A 644 6.60 32.03 13.15
N SER A 645 5.59 31.70 12.33
CA SER A 645 5.80 31.20 10.97
C SER A 645 6.09 32.26 9.92
N ASN A 646 6.05 33.56 10.26
CA ASN A 646 6.24 34.67 9.32
C ASN A 646 7.72 34.92 8.99
N VAL A 647 8.37 33.90 8.42
CA VAL A 647 9.75 33.89 7.94
C VAL A 647 9.79 33.70 6.42
N LEU A 648 10.89 34.09 5.77
CA LEU A 648 11.08 33.93 4.32
C LEU A 648 11.83 32.65 3.98
N PHE A 649 12.79 32.26 4.83
CA PHE A 649 13.60 31.05 4.66
C PHE A 649 13.62 30.24 5.95
N VAL A 650 13.78 28.92 5.81
CA VAL A 650 14.02 27.96 6.88
C VAL A 650 15.45 27.41 6.73
N PRO A 651 16.28 27.39 7.78
CA PRO A 651 17.60 26.75 7.73
C PRO A 651 17.50 25.23 7.47
N ASP A 652 18.41 24.69 6.67
CA ASP A 652 18.53 23.23 6.50
C ASP A 652 19.04 22.59 7.80
N ARG A 653 18.46 21.46 8.18
CA ARG A 653 18.79 20.77 9.44
C ARG A 653 20.11 20.00 9.41
N LYS A 654 20.62 19.63 8.23
CA LYS A 654 21.78 18.78 8.01
C LYS A 654 22.98 19.60 7.50
N GLU A 655 22.75 20.57 6.63
CA GLU A 655 23.78 21.35 5.95
C GLU A 655 23.80 22.80 6.44
N GLU A 656 24.76 23.11 7.32
CA GLU A 656 24.96 24.47 7.83
C GLU A 656 25.20 25.48 6.70
N GLY A 657 24.60 26.68 6.83
CA GLY A 657 24.71 27.74 5.83
C GLY A 657 23.86 27.54 4.56
N LYS A 658 22.97 26.55 4.55
CA LYS A 658 21.98 26.34 3.49
C LYS A 658 20.55 26.50 3.98
N TYR A 659 19.66 26.83 3.04
CA TYR A 659 18.31 27.29 3.35
C TYR A 659 17.26 26.74 2.37
N HIS A 660 16.02 26.76 2.83
CA HIS A 660 14.81 26.43 2.07
C HIS A 660 13.90 27.66 2.01
N PRO A 661 13.42 28.09 0.83
CA PRO A 661 12.38 29.12 0.77
C PRO A 661 11.13 28.61 1.46
N ARG A 662 10.54 29.40 2.35
CA ARG A 662 9.39 28.94 3.15
C ARG A 662 8.15 28.77 2.25
N ILE A 663 7.48 27.62 2.37
CA ILE A 663 6.33 27.27 1.53
C ILE A 663 5.13 28.21 1.78
N GLY A 664 4.51 28.73 0.71
CA GLY A 664 3.30 29.55 0.80
C GLY A 664 3.48 30.98 1.32
N VAL A 665 4.72 31.48 1.40
CA VAL A 665 5.05 32.81 1.93
C VAL A 665 4.41 33.98 1.21
N GLN A 666 4.00 33.79 -0.04
CA GLN A 666 3.32 34.81 -0.85
C GLN A 666 2.04 35.34 -0.21
N ARG A 667 1.44 34.59 0.73
CA ARG A 667 0.22 34.99 1.45
C ARG A 667 0.50 35.84 2.70
N ASP A 668 1.74 35.92 3.17
CA ASP A 668 2.08 36.45 4.49
C ASP A 668 2.74 37.84 4.47
N PHE A 669 2.75 38.49 5.64
CA PHE A 669 3.15 39.89 5.79
C PHE A 669 4.60 40.15 5.41
N ILE A 670 5.52 39.23 5.69
CA ILE A 670 6.93 39.38 5.34
C ILE A 670 7.14 39.50 3.82
N PHE A 671 6.41 38.72 3.02
CA PHE A 671 6.47 38.81 1.57
C PHE A 671 5.86 40.13 1.05
N ARG A 672 4.77 40.59 1.67
CA ARG A 672 4.13 41.86 1.31
C ARG A 672 5.06 43.06 1.54
N ALA A 673 5.94 42.97 2.54
CA ALA A 673 6.91 44.01 2.87
C ALA A 673 8.11 44.09 1.92
N LEU A 674 8.32 43.08 1.07
CA LEU A 674 9.38 43.08 0.06
C LEU A 674 9.11 44.12 -1.04
N SER A 675 10.18 44.59 -1.68
CA SER A 675 10.08 45.38 -2.91
C SER A 675 9.49 44.54 -4.05
N GLU A 676 8.92 45.17 -5.09
CA GLU A 676 8.42 44.42 -6.25
C GLU A 676 9.53 43.65 -6.99
N GLU A 677 10.76 44.17 -6.97
CA GLU A 677 11.94 43.49 -7.52
C GLU A 677 12.25 42.22 -6.72
N ASP A 678 12.30 42.31 -5.39
CA ASP A 678 12.52 41.17 -4.51
C ASP A 678 11.40 40.15 -4.56
N LYS A 679 10.12 40.57 -4.67
CA LYS A 679 8.98 39.66 -4.85
C LYS A 679 9.12 38.84 -6.14
N ASN A 680 9.51 39.50 -7.23
CA ASN A 680 9.72 38.84 -8.51
C ASN A 680 10.91 37.89 -8.49
N ALA A 681 12.03 38.28 -7.86
CA ALA A 681 13.19 37.42 -7.67
C ALA A 681 12.87 36.21 -6.81
N PHE A 682 12.18 36.42 -5.68
CA PHE A 682 11.75 35.36 -4.77
C PHE A 682 10.79 34.39 -5.44
N ASN A 683 9.80 34.86 -6.21
CA ASN A 683 8.86 33.97 -6.91
C ASN A 683 9.56 33.09 -7.96
N LYS A 684 10.54 33.63 -8.70
CA LYS A 684 11.35 32.82 -9.63
C LYS A 684 12.13 31.74 -8.90
N LEU A 685 12.77 32.10 -7.78
CA LEU A 685 13.49 31.16 -6.92
C LEU A 685 12.56 30.10 -6.34
N TYR A 686 11.38 30.51 -5.85
CA TYR A 686 10.37 29.64 -5.29
C TYR A 686 9.89 28.60 -6.30
N ASP A 687 9.57 29.04 -7.52
CA ASP A 687 9.12 28.15 -8.58
C ASP A 687 10.20 27.15 -8.98
N GLN A 688 11.44 27.62 -9.14
CA GLN A 688 12.59 26.75 -9.43
C GLN A 688 12.82 25.73 -8.31
N TYR A 689 12.78 26.16 -7.05
CA TYR A 689 12.99 25.30 -5.90
C TYR A 689 11.94 24.19 -5.80
N TYR A 690 10.65 24.53 -5.88
CA TYR A 690 9.57 23.61 -5.59
C TYR A 690 9.14 22.73 -6.77
N TYR A 691 9.30 23.19 -8.02
CA TYR A 691 8.75 22.50 -9.19
C TYR A 691 9.80 21.97 -10.18
N HIS A 692 11.07 22.37 -10.07
CA HIS A 692 12.10 22.01 -11.05
C HIS A 692 13.36 21.37 -10.46
N ARG A 693 13.99 22.02 -9.47
CA ARG A 693 15.32 21.68 -8.91
C ARG A 693 15.47 20.22 -8.52
N HIS A 694 14.42 19.62 -7.97
CA HIS A 694 14.51 18.33 -7.31
C HIS A 694 14.06 17.14 -8.17
N ASN A 695 13.52 17.35 -9.37
CA ASN A 695 12.84 16.28 -10.12
C ASN A 695 13.76 15.07 -10.40
N GLU A 696 14.96 15.31 -10.94
CA GLU A 696 15.93 14.24 -11.19
C GLU A 696 16.45 13.62 -9.89
N PHE A 697 16.73 14.45 -8.89
CA PHE A 697 17.19 13.96 -7.59
C PHE A 697 16.18 13.03 -6.93
N TRP A 698 14.90 13.42 -6.86
CA TRP A 698 13.84 12.60 -6.29
C TRP A 698 13.51 11.36 -7.14
N TYR A 699 13.65 11.44 -8.46
CA TYR A 699 13.59 10.26 -9.33
C TYR A 699 14.62 9.21 -8.89
N GLN A 700 15.88 9.61 -8.74
CA GLN A 700 16.96 8.72 -8.30
C GLN A 700 16.71 8.19 -6.88
N GLN A 701 16.19 9.02 -5.96
CA GLN A 701 15.85 8.58 -4.61
C GLN A 701 14.78 7.49 -4.60
N ALA A 702 13.75 7.62 -5.42
CA ALA A 702 12.69 6.62 -5.53
C ALA A 702 13.19 5.35 -6.22
N MET A 703 14.00 5.46 -7.28
CA MET A 703 14.56 4.32 -8.00
C MET A 703 15.58 3.51 -7.19
N LYS A 704 16.17 4.09 -6.15
CA LYS A 704 16.96 3.32 -5.17
C LYS A 704 16.09 2.43 -4.27
N LYS A 705 14.86 2.86 -3.96
CA LYS A 705 14.00 2.27 -2.93
C LYS A 705 12.91 1.38 -3.53
N LEU A 706 12.01 1.98 -4.31
CA LEU A 706 10.79 1.35 -4.80
C LEU A 706 11.00 0.04 -5.58
N PRO A 707 12.03 -0.13 -6.44
CA PRO A 707 12.20 -1.40 -7.13
C PRO A 707 12.42 -2.57 -6.19
N GLN A 708 13.23 -2.41 -5.14
CA GLN A 708 13.51 -3.48 -4.17
C GLN A 708 12.25 -3.80 -3.35
N LEU A 709 11.50 -2.77 -2.96
CA LEU A 709 10.31 -2.93 -2.14
C LEU A 709 9.16 -3.57 -2.93
N THR A 710 8.82 -3.02 -4.09
CA THR A 710 7.69 -3.49 -4.91
C THR A 710 7.91 -4.90 -5.48
N GLN A 711 9.16 -5.33 -5.62
CA GLN A 711 9.51 -6.69 -6.08
C GLN A 711 9.73 -7.69 -4.94
N SER A 712 9.68 -7.25 -3.67
CA SER A 712 9.83 -8.15 -2.51
C SER A 712 8.64 -9.10 -2.31
N THR A 713 7.50 -8.83 -2.95
CA THR A 713 6.29 -9.67 -2.89
C THR A 713 5.57 -9.66 -4.24
N ARG A 714 4.73 -10.68 -4.45
CA ARG A 714 3.85 -10.77 -5.63
C ARG A 714 2.56 -9.98 -5.51
N MET A 715 2.34 -9.21 -4.44
CA MET A 715 1.08 -8.46 -4.31
C MET A 715 0.95 -7.36 -5.38
N LEU A 716 -0.28 -7.07 -5.80
CA LEU A 716 -0.56 -5.95 -6.72
C LEU A 716 -0.34 -4.59 -6.04
N VAL A 717 0.57 -3.79 -6.59
CA VAL A 717 0.96 -2.49 -6.04
C VAL A 717 0.06 -1.38 -6.57
N CYS A 718 -0.61 -0.67 -5.66
CA CYS A 718 -1.35 0.55 -5.95
C CYS A 718 -0.74 1.70 -5.15
N GLY A 719 -0.23 2.74 -5.80
CA GLY A 719 0.28 3.93 -5.14
C GLY A 719 -0.82 4.96 -4.95
N GLU A 720 -0.93 5.53 -3.75
CA GLU A 720 -1.66 6.79 -3.60
C GLU A 720 -0.73 7.95 -3.90
N ASP A 721 -0.94 8.56 -5.06
CA ASP A 721 -0.16 9.63 -5.65
C ASP A 721 -0.97 10.93 -5.73
N LEU A 722 -1.49 11.42 -4.60
CA LEU A 722 -2.21 12.69 -4.50
C LEU A 722 -1.35 13.81 -3.90
N GLY A 723 -1.86 15.05 -3.97
CA GLY A 723 -1.23 16.24 -3.39
C GLY A 723 -0.24 16.92 -4.33
N MET A 724 0.85 17.47 -3.77
CA MET A 724 1.90 18.14 -4.54
C MET A 724 2.84 17.12 -5.19
N ILE A 725 2.45 16.62 -6.37
CA ILE A 725 3.13 15.54 -7.10
C ILE A 725 4.30 16.09 -7.93
N PRO A 726 5.57 15.69 -7.66
CA PRO A 726 6.70 16.02 -8.52
C PRO A 726 6.56 15.44 -9.93
N ALA A 727 7.11 16.13 -10.94
CA ALA A 727 7.01 15.73 -12.34
C ALA A 727 7.64 14.36 -12.65
N CYS A 728 8.55 13.87 -11.80
CA CYS A 728 9.16 12.55 -11.97
C CYS A 728 8.31 11.37 -11.47
N VAL A 729 7.29 11.61 -10.65
CA VAL A 729 6.48 10.54 -10.03
C VAL A 729 5.74 9.70 -11.09
N PRO A 730 5.04 10.29 -12.09
CA PRO A 730 4.37 9.48 -13.11
C PRO A 730 5.33 8.56 -13.87
N SER A 731 6.54 9.02 -14.18
CA SER A 731 7.56 8.22 -14.87
C SER A 731 8.01 7.04 -14.02
N VAL A 732 8.35 7.25 -12.75
CA VAL A 732 8.75 6.16 -11.84
C VAL A 732 7.64 5.14 -11.66
N MET A 733 6.40 5.59 -11.45
CA MET A 733 5.25 4.69 -11.30
C MET A 733 5.02 3.88 -12.58
N ASN A 734 5.16 4.51 -13.75
CA ASN A 734 5.06 3.82 -15.02
C ASN A 734 6.20 2.79 -15.20
N ASP A 735 7.45 3.16 -14.93
CA ASP A 735 8.63 2.30 -15.04
C ASP A 735 8.54 1.06 -14.14
N LEU A 736 7.96 1.22 -12.95
CA LEU A 736 7.71 0.13 -12.01
C LEU A 736 6.33 -0.53 -12.16
N ARG A 737 5.54 -0.08 -13.13
CA ARG A 737 4.20 -0.63 -13.45
C ARG A 737 3.25 -0.61 -12.24
N ILE A 738 3.38 0.40 -11.39
CA ILE A 738 2.52 0.66 -10.23
C ILE A 738 1.20 1.26 -10.71
N LEU A 739 0.06 0.86 -10.13
CA LEU A 739 -1.23 1.47 -10.42
C LEU A 739 -1.34 2.83 -9.74
N SER A 740 -1.68 3.87 -10.50
CA SER A 740 -1.99 5.20 -9.96
C SER A 740 -3.38 5.24 -9.32
N LEU A 741 -3.62 6.20 -8.42
CA LEU A 741 -4.95 6.51 -7.91
C LEU A 741 -5.54 7.69 -8.69
N GLU A 742 -6.76 7.54 -9.20
CA GLU A 742 -7.47 8.57 -9.96
C GLU A 742 -8.77 8.95 -9.28
N ILE A 743 -8.92 10.23 -8.95
CA ILE A 743 -10.09 10.79 -8.27
C ILE A 743 -10.61 11.95 -9.10
N GLN A 744 -11.90 11.91 -9.45
CA GLN A 744 -12.46 12.90 -10.37
C GLN A 744 -12.40 14.33 -9.82
N ARG A 745 -12.46 14.48 -8.50
CA ARG A 745 -12.39 15.77 -7.81
C ARG A 745 -10.95 16.28 -7.58
N MET A 746 -9.95 15.48 -7.91
CA MET A 746 -8.53 15.84 -7.78
C MET A 746 -7.79 15.45 -9.09
N PRO A 747 -8.08 16.14 -10.21
CA PRO A 747 -7.40 15.86 -11.46
C PRO A 747 -5.91 16.18 -11.36
N LYS A 748 -5.08 15.31 -11.95
CA LYS A 748 -3.62 15.51 -12.03
C LYS A 748 -3.22 16.60 -13.02
N ASN A 749 -4.10 16.93 -13.96
CA ASN A 749 -3.91 18.05 -14.86
C ASN A 749 -4.48 19.32 -14.22
N PRO A 750 -3.64 20.31 -13.86
CA PRO A 750 -4.10 21.55 -13.22
C PRO A 750 -4.99 22.42 -14.12
N MET A 751 -5.03 22.14 -15.43
CA MET A 751 -5.93 22.82 -16.37
C MET A 751 -7.39 22.35 -16.25
N HIS A 752 -7.65 21.24 -15.55
CA HIS A 752 -8.98 20.68 -15.39
C HIS A 752 -9.47 20.93 -13.96
N GLU A 753 -10.71 21.38 -13.80
CA GLU A 753 -11.38 21.43 -12.48
C GLU A 753 -11.80 20.02 -12.04
N PHE A 754 -12.25 19.20 -12.98
CA PHE A 754 -12.63 17.80 -12.74
C PHE A 754 -11.93 16.85 -13.72
N GLY A 755 -11.57 15.66 -13.26
CA GLY A 755 -10.98 14.62 -14.10
C GLY A 755 -11.94 14.09 -15.16
N HIS A 756 -11.39 13.79 -16.34
CA HIS A 756 -12.13 13.10 -17.40
C HIS A 756 -11.91 11.60 -17.31
N LEU A 757 -12.94 10.87 -16.88
CA LEU A 757 -12.89 9.43 -16.58
C LEU A 757 -12.40 8.54 -17.74
N LYS A 758 -12.58 9.00 -18.99
CA LYS A 758 -12.11 8.29 -20.20
C LYS A 758 -10.61 8.46 -20.46
N GLU A 759 -10.01 9.52 -19.93
CA GLU A 759 -8.59 9.84 -20.09
C GLU A 759 -7.72 9.17 -19.04
N TYR A 760 -8.33 8.56 -18.02
CA TYR A 760 -7.59 7.86 -16.98
C TYR A 760 -6.68 6.77 -17.56
N PRO A 761 -5.44 6.62 -17.08
CA PRO A 761 -4.57 5.53 -17.50
C PRO A 761 -5.24 4.19 -17.21
N TYR A 762 -5.12 3.21 -18.12
CA TYR A 762 -5.67 1.88 -17.84
C TYR A 762 -5.05 1.27 -16.57
N ARG A 763 -3.75 1.49 -16.34
CA ARG A 763 -3.04 1.07 -15.13
C ARG A 763 -3.30 2.00 -13.94
N SER A 764 -4.56 2.05 -13.52
CA SER A 764 -4.98 2.88 -12.38
C SER A 764 -6.15 2.29 -11.61
N VAL A 765 -6.35 2.79 -10.40
CA VAL A 765 -7.55 2.60 -9.58
C VAL A 765 -8.34 3.89 -9.62
N CYS A 766 -9.56 3.86 -10.16
CA CYS A 766 -10.49 4.98 -10.11
C CYS A 766 -11.41 4.86 -8.88
N THR A 767 -11.63 5.97 -8.18
CA THR A 767 -12.65 6.11 -7.13
C THR A 767 -13.34 7.48 -7.19
N ILE A 768 -14.53 7.59 -6.59
CA ILE A 768 -15.23 8.86 -6.36
C ILE A 768 -14.65 9.57 -5.12
N SER A 769 -14.40 8.80 -4.06
CA SER A 769 -13.97 9.29 -2.76
C SER A 769 -13.01 8.29 -2.10
N THR A 770 -12.10 8.80 -1.27
CA THR A 770 -11.34 8.00 -0.32
C THR A 770 -11.95 8.17 1.08
N HIS A 771 -11.40 7.48 2.09
CA HIS A 771 -11.83 7.63 3.47
C HIS A 771 -11.57 9.03 4.05
N ASP A 772 -10.63 9.80 3.45
CA ASP A 772 -10.28 11.17 3.82
C ASP A 772 -11.18 12.24 3.20
N MET A 773 -12.06 11.84 2.28
CA MET A 773 -12.92 12.76 1.55
C MET A 773 -14.37 12.62 2.02
N SER A 774 -15.17 13.64 1.71
CA SER A 774 -16.62 13.49 1.72
C SER A 774 -17.08 12.44 0.72
N THR A 775 -18.17 11.73 1.06
CA THR A 775 -18.85 10.79 0.15
C THR A 775 -19.43 11.54 -1.04
N LEU A 776 -19.86 10.81 -2.08
CA LEU A 776 -20.52 11.42 -3.25
C LEU A 776 -21.64 12.40 -2.85
N ARG A 777 -22.50 11.96 -1.92
CA ARG A 777 -23.63 12.75 -1.44
C ARG A 777 -23.16 13.91 -0.58
N GLY A 778 -22.19 13.68 0.31
CA GLY A 778 -21.65 14.74 1.16
C GLY A 778 -21.05 15.86 0.34
N TRP A 779 -20.22 15.51 -0.65
CA TRP A 779 -19.60 16.47 -1.55
C TRP A 779 -20.59 17.31 -2.35
N TRP A 780 -21.67 16.68 -2.83
CA TRP A 780 -22.73 17.37 -3.57
C TRP A 780 -23.36 18.51 -2.76
N GLU A 781 -23.37 18.39 -1.43
CA GLU A 781 -23.95 19.36 -0.50
C GLU A 781 -22.90 20.34 0.08
N GLU A 782 -21.60 20.13 -0.15
CA GLU A 782 -20.50 20.94 0.42
C GLU A 782 -20.31 22.29 -0.29
N ASP A 783 -20.25 22.29 -1.63
CA ASP A 783 -20.11 23.50 -2.44
C ASP A 783 -21.08 23.47 -3.62
N TYR A 784 -22.14 24.30 -3.52
CA TYR A 784 -23.18 24.38 -4.53
C TYR A 784 -22.67 24.95 -5.87
N GLN A 785 -21.73 25.89 -5.85
CA GLN A 785 -21.20 26.48 -7.09
C GLN A 785 -20.36 25.45 -7.86
N GLN A 786 -19.51 24.71 -7.15
CA GLN A 786 -18.73 23.63 -7.73
C GLN A 786 -19.66 22.51 -8.26
N THR A 787 -20.66 22.12 -7.47
CA THR A 787 -21.66 21.11 -7.85
C THR A 787 -22.45 21.51 -9.10
N GLN A 788 -22.88 22.78 -9.19
CA GLN A 788 -23.56 23.30 -10.37
C GLN A 788 -22.69 23.19 -11.63
N ARG A 789 -21.40 23.53 -11.54
CA ARG A 789 -20.46 23.38 -12.67
C ARG A 789 -20.26 21.92 -13.05
N TYR A 790 -20.13 21.01 -12.07
CA TYR A 790 -20.03 19.58 -12.34
C TYR A 790 -21.28 19.05 -13.06
N TYR A 791 -22.46 19.42 -12.60
CA TYR A 791 -23.74 19.01 -13.18
C TYR A 791 -23.87 19.43 -14.65
N ASN A 792 -23.47 20.67 -14.98
CA ASN A 792 -23.56 21.15 -16.36
C ASN A 792 -22.43 20.65 -17.27
N THR A 793 -21.22 20.49 -16.74
CA THR A 793 -20.04 20.20 -17.58
C THR A 793 -19.70 18.71 -17.64
N MET A 794 -19.66 18.01 -16.50
CA MET A 794 -19.26 16.60 -16.42
C MET A 794 -20.42 15.65 -16.71
N LEU A 795 -21.64 16.01 -16.29
CA LEU A 795 -22.85 15.23 -16.58
C LEU A 795 -23.59 15.70 -17.83
N GLY A 796 -23.30 16.92 -18.30
CA GLY A 796 -23.93 17.48 -19.50
C GLY A 796 -25.41 17.84 -19.32
N HIS A 797 -25.90 17.96 -18.08
CA HIS A 797 -27.27 18.33 -17.81
C HIS A 797 -27.48 19.84 -17.94
N TYR A 798 -28.64 20.25 -18.46
CA TYR A 798 -29.02 21.66 -18.56
C TYR A 798 -29.74 22.14 -17.29
N GLY A 799 -29.62 23.43 -16.99
CA GLY A 799 -30.34 24.08 -15.90
C GLY A 799 -29.69 23.92 -14.53
N ILE A 800 -30.51 24.06 -13.49
CA ILE A 800 -30.09 24.14 -12.09
C ILE A 800 -29.87 22.73 -11.52
N ALA A 801 -28.70 22.52 -10.89
CA ALA A 801 -28.38 21.28 -10.21
C ALA A 801 -29.30 21.08 -9.00
N PRO A 802 -29.83 19.86 -8.77
CA PRO A 802 -30.56 19.54 -7.54
C PRO A 802 -29.73 19.89 -6.29
N THR A 803 -30.37 20.39 -5.24
CA THR A 803 -29.65 20.74 -3.99
C THR A 803 -29.16 19.52 -3.22
N VAL A 804 -29.76 18.35 -3.48
CA VAL A 804 -29.35 17.06 -2.90
C VAL A 804 -29.14 16.05 -4.02
N ALA A 805 -28.16 15.16 -3.84
CA ALA A 805 -27.92 14.10 -4.82
C ALA A 805 -29.06 13.07 -4.80
N THR A 806 -29.84 12.99 -5.89
CA THR A 806 -30.91 12.00 -6.04
C THR A 806 -30.31 10.61 -6.30
N PRO A 807 -31.02 9.51 -5.98
CA PRO A 807 -30.54 8.16 -6.28
C PRO A 807 -30.21 7.94 -7.77
N GLU A 808 -30.97 8.56 -8.68
CA GLU A 808 -30.79 8.47 -10.12
C GLU A 808 -29.51 9.20 -10.57
N LEU A 809 -29.24 10.36 -9.98
CA LEU A 809 -28.01 11.12 -10.23
C LEU A 809 -26.78 10.39 -9.68
N CYS A 810 -26.90 9.82 -8.46
CA CYS A 810 -25.85 8.98 -7.90
C CYS A 810 -25.55 7.77 -8.78
N GLU A 811 -26.59 7.10 -9.28
CA GLU A 811 -26.43 5.99 -10.23
C GLU A 811 -25.71 6.40 -11.51
N GLU A 812 -26.04 7.57 -12.07
CA GLU A 812 -25.35 8.10 -13.25
C GLU A 812 -23.87 8.33 -12.99
N ILE A 813 -23.52 8.97 -11.86
CA ILE A 813 -22.13 9.23 -11.49
C ILE A 813 -21.38 7.91 -11.26
N VAL A 814 -21.97 6.96 -10.54
CA VAL A 814 -21.40 5.61 -10.33
C VAL A 814 -21.19 4.91 -11.67
N ARG A 815 -22.17 4.92 -12.56
CA ARG A 815 -22.10 4.35 -13.92
C ARG A 815 -20.99 5.01 -14.75
N ASN A 816 -20.81 6.32 -14.66
CA ASN A 816 -19.74 7.02 -15.36
C ASN A 816 -18.36 6.59 -14.84
N HIS A 817 -18.18 6.45 -13.52
CA HIS A 817 -16.93 5.94 -12.94
C HIS A 817 -16.66 4.48 -13.32
N LEU A 818 -17.69 3.64 -13.36
CA LEU A 818 -17.58 2.27 -13.85
C LEU A 818 -17.22 2.25 -15.36
N ASN A 819 -17.61 3.23 -16.16
CA ASN A 819 -17.16 3.34 -17.56
C ASN A 819 -15.75 3.93 -17.73
N SER A 820 -15.04 4.27 -16.65
CA SER A 820 -13.66 4.77 -16.73
C SER A 820 -12.71 3.76 -17.42
N ASN A 821 -11.57 4.28 -17.87
CA ASN A 821 -10.57 3.44 -18.51
C ASN A 821 -9.74 2.58 -17.51
N SER A 822 -9.76 2.93 -16.22
CA SER A 822 -9.04 2.25 -15.14
C SER A 822 -9.34 0.75 -15.03
N ILE A 823 -8.29 -0.05 -14.83
CA ILE A 823 -8.35 -1.50 -14.58
C ILE A 823 -9.23 -1.82 -13.37
N LEU A 824 -9.17 -0.99 -12.33
CA LEU A 824 -10.01 -1.13 -11.14
C LEU A 824 -10.85 0.14 -10.93
N CYS A 825 -12.13 -0.03 -10.63
CA CYS A 825 -12.99 1.01 -10.10
C CYS A 825 -13.46 0.56 -8.72
N ILE A 826 -12.90 1.15 -7.66
CA ILE A 826 -13.16 0.77 -6.27
C ILE A 826 -13.90 1.94 -5.63
N LEU A 827 -15.18 1.75 -5.30
CA LEU A 827 -16.02 2.81 -4.71
C LEU A 827 -16.22 2.57 -3.22
N SER A 828 -16.47 3.62 -2.45
CA SER A 828 -16.81 3.45 -1.03
C SER A 828 -18.15 2.73 -0.88
N PHE A 829 -18.37 2.07 0.27
CA PHE A 829 -19.67 1.48 0.59
C PHE A 829 -20.82 2.49 0.51
N GLN A 830 -20.57 3.71 0.97
CA GLN A 830 -21.52 4.82 0.98
C GLN A 830 -21.91 5.22 -0.45
N ASP A 831 -20.92 5.28 -1.35
CA ASP A 831 -21.17 5.59 -2.76
C ASP A 831 -21.97 4.48 -3.45
N TRP A 832 -21.72 3.21 -3.15
CA TRP A 832 -22.55 2.11 -3.64
C TRP A 832 -23.98 2.17 -3.11
N LEU A 833 -24.19 2.51 -1.84
CA LEU A 833 -25.54 2.65 -1.27
C LEU A 833 -26.29 3.87 -1.79
N SER A 834 -25.57 4.92 -2.21
CA SER A 834 -26.17 6.20 -2.61
C SER A 834 -27.20 6.09 -3.75
N ILE A 835 -27.10 5.04 -4.57
CA ILE A 835 -27.98 4.76 -5.72
C ILE A 835 -29.36 4.18 -5.34
N ASP A 836 -29.58 3.87 -4.06
CA ASP A 836 -30.86 3.41 -3.52
C ASP A 836 -31.40 4.41 -2.48
N GLY A 837 -32.50 5.09 -2.84
CA GLY A 837 -33.11 6.12 -2.00
C GLY A 837 -33.69 5.62 -0.68
N LYS A 838 -33.90 4.31 -0.50
CA LYS A 838 -34.45 3.73 0.73
C LYS A 838 -33.35 3.17 1.64
N LEU A 839 -32.29 2.61 1.07
CA LEU A 839 -31.22 1.94 1.82
C LEU A 839 -30.02 2.82 2.15
N ARG A 840 -29.80 3.95 1.46
CA ARG A 840 -28.76 4.92 1.83
C ARG A 840 -29.00 5.52 3.23
N ASN A 841 -27.95 6.03 3.88
CA ASN A 841 -28.10 6.64 5.21
C ASN A 841 -28.99 7.89 5.09
N PRO A 842 -30.06 8.05 5.90
CA PRO A 842 -30.85 9.27 5.88
C PRO A 842 -30.04 10.53 6.23
N ASN A 843 -29.01 10.40 7.07
CA ASN A 843 -28.11 11.49 7.44
C ASN A 843 -26.79 11.39 6.66
N VAL A 844 -26.55 12.32 5.73
CA VAL A 844 -25.34 12.35 4.90
C VAL A 844 -24.07 12.63 5.74
N GLN A 845 -24.17 13.39 6.82
CA GLN A 845 -23.01 13.74 7.65
C GLN A 845 -22.49 12.54 8.44
N GLU A 846 -23.35 11.55 8.71
CA GLU A 846 -22.96 10.28 9.34
C GLU A 846 -22.26 9.32 8.37
N GLU A 847 -22.24 9.60 7.07
CA GLU A 847 -21.57 8.76 6.08
C GLU A 847 -20.04 8.99 6.05
N ARG A 848 -19.56 10.12 6.54
CA ARG A 848 -18.14 10.51 6.45
C ARG A 848 -17.29 9.71 7.45
N ILE A 849 -16.19 9.14 6.97
CA ILE A 849 -15.27 8.33 7.78
C ILE A 849 -14.26 9.23 8.50
N ASN A 850 -13.64 10.16 7.77
CA ASN A 850 -12.61 11.06 8.30
C ASN A 850 -12.76 12.51 7.82
N VAL A 851 -12.28 13.42 8.65
CA VAL A 851 -12.08 14.84 8.34
C VAL A 851 -10.59 15.14 8.55
N PRO A 852 -9.77 15.17 7.47
CA PRO A 852 -8.30 15.29 7.59
C PRO A 852 -7.82 16.55 8.31
N SER A 853 -8.57 17.65 8.25
CA SER A 853 -8.25 18.89 8.97
C SER A 853 -8.44 18.77 10.49
N ASN A 854 -9.09 17.71 10.98
CA ASN A 854 -9.21 17.41 12.41
C ASN A 854 -8.18 16.34 12.84
N PRO A 855 -7.06 16.73 13.47
CA PRO A 855 -6.01 15.79 13.89
C PRO A 855 -6.47 14.85 15.03
N ARG A 856 -7.64 15.09 15.63
CA ARG A 856 -8.28 14.22 16.63
C ARG A 856 -9.64 13.72 16.14
N ASN A 857 -9.74 13.40 14.86
CA ASN A 857 -10.95 12.79 14.32
C ASN A 857 -11.24 11.45 15.00
N TYR A 858 -12.51 11.21 15.36
CA TYR A 858 -12.95 9.94 15.94
C TYR A 858 -13.43 9.00 14.84
N TRP A 859 -12.64 7.96 14.53
CA TRP A 859 -12.86 7.03 13.42
C TRP A 859 -13.94 5.99 13.70
N ARG A 860 -15.18 6.43 13.93
CA ARG A 860 -16.29 5.58 14.42
C ARG A 860 -17.41 5.32 13.42
N TYR A 861 -17.19 5.61 12.13
CA TYR A 861 -18.16 5.31 11.09
C TYR A 861 -18.52 3.83 11.11
N ARG A 862 -19.81 3.53 11.05
CA ARG A 862 -20.38 2.18 11.12
C ARG A 862 -21.52 2.06 10.12
N MET A 863 -21.62 0.91 9.45
CA MET A 863 -22.76 0.63 8.58
C MET A 863 -24.08 0.79 9.35
N HIS A 864 -25.01 1.56 8.81
CA HIS A 864 -26.34 1.74 9.42
C HIS A 864 -27.24 0.52 9.22
N ILE A 865 -26.94 -0.33 8.22
CA ILE A 865 -27.60 -1.62 7.96
C ILE A 865 -26.67 -2.80 8.26
N THR A 866 -27.24 -3.97 8.55
CA THR A 866 -26.46 -5.20 8.74
C THR A 866 -26.09 -5.85 7.41
N LEU A 867 -25.02 -6.66 7.39
CA LEU A 867 -24.63 -7.48 6.25
C LEU A 867 -25.75 -8.47 5.87
N GLU A 868 -26.51 -8.99 6.84
CA GLU A 868 -27.67 -9.83 6.57
C GLU A 868 -28.81 -9.08 5.87
N GLN A 869 -29.05 -7.81 6.22
CA GLN A 869 -30.01 -6.95 5.52
C GLN A 869 -29.51 -6.59 4.12
N LEU A 870 -28.23 -6.28 3.98
CA LEU A 870 -27.57 -5.97 2.71
C LEU A 870 -27.67 -7.15 1.72
N MET A 871 -27.45 -8.39 2.18
CA MET A 871 -27.61 -9.59 1.37
C MET A 871 -29.06 -9.79 0.88
N LYS A 872 -30.06 -9.37 1.68
CA LYS A 872 -31.49 -9.46 1.33
C LYS A 872 -31.98 -8.29 0.45
N ALA A 873 -31.16 -7.26 0.23
CA ALA A 873 -31.50 -6.07 -0.54
C ALA A 873 -31.49 -6.32 -2.07
N GLN A 874 -32.41 -7.17 -2.55
CA GLN A 874 -32.42 -7.66 -3.93
C GLN A 874 -32.39 -6.54 -4.98
N LYS A 875 -33.19 -5.47 -4.80
CA LYS A 875 -33.25 -4.34 -5.75
C LYS A 875 -31.90 -3.65 -5.92
N LEU A 876 -31.21 -3.35 -4.82
CA LEU A 876 -29.88 -2.74 -4.85
C LEU A 876 -28.87 -3.70 -5.47
N ASN A 877 -28.86 -4.96 -5.03
CA ASN A 877 -27.90 -5.96 -5.46
C ASN A 877 -27.99 -6.24 -6.96
N ASP A 878 -29.20 -6.34 -7.50
CA ASP A 878 -29.43 -6.53 -8.95
C ASP A 878 -28.98 -5.31 -9.75
N LYS A 879 -29.26 -4.10 -9.26
CA LYS A 879 -28.82 -2.86 -9.88
C LYS A 879 -27.30 -2.76 -9.95
N ILE A 880 -26.58 -3.13 -8.88
CA ILE A 880 -25.11 -3.19 -8.87
C ILE A 880 -24.61 -4.22 -9.89
N CYS A 881 -25.20 -5.43 -9.92
CA CYS A 881 -24.86 -6.46 -10.90
C CYS A 881 -25.01 -5.96 -12.34
N GLU A 882 -26.14 -5.30 -12.64
CA GLU A 882 -26.41 -4.72 -13.96
C GLU A 882 -25.38 -3.66 -14.34
N LEU A 883 -25.11 -2.70 -13.44
CA LEU A 883 -24.10 -1.68 -13.66
C LEU A 883 -22.74 -2.30 -13.98
N ILE A 884 -22.25 -3.23 -13.14
CA ILE A 884 -20.95 -3.89 -13.35
C ILE A 884 -20.90 -4.67 -14.66
N LYS A 885 -21.99 -5.38 -15.01
CA LYS A 885 -22.09 -6.14 -16.25
C LYS A 885 -22.07 -5.23 -17.47
N TYR A 886 -22.92 -4.21 -17.51
CA TYR A 886 -23.06 -3.33 -18.69
C TYR A 886 -21.84 -2.43 -18.92
N THR A 887 -21.04 -2.15 -17.89
CA THR A 887 -19.77 -1.41 -18.04
C THR A 887 -18.57 -2.32 -18.29
N GLY A 888 -18.76 -3.62 -18.57
CA GLY A 888 -17.69 -4.56 -18.89
C GLY A 888 -16.72 -4.85 -17.74
N ARG A 889 -17.18 -4.77 -16.49
CA ARG A 889 -16.36 -5.00 -15.27
C ARG A 889 -16.56 -6.36 -14.61
N ASN A 890 -17.26 -7.26 -15.27
CA ASN A 890 -17.34 -8.68 -14.92
C ASN A 890 -16.91 -9.53 -16.12
N PRO A 891 -15.59 -9.61 -16.39
CA PRO A 891 -15.08 -10.31 -17.57
C PRO A 891 -15.36 -11.82 -17.51
N GLU A 892 -15.74 -12.40 -18.65
CA GLU A 892 -16.04 -13.83 -18.80
C GLU A 892 -14.80 -14.68 -19.17
N LYS A 893 -13.75 -14.07 -19.72
CA LYS A 893 -12.51 -14.73 -20.18
C LYS A 893 -11.28 -14.12 -19.53
#